data_AF-A9EZD7-F1
#
_entry.id   AF-A9EZD7-F1
#
_cell.length_a   1.000
_cell.length_b   1.000
_cell.length_c   1.000
_cell.angle_alpha   90.00
_cell.angle_beta   90.00
_cell.angle_gamma   90.00
#
_symmetry.space_group_name_H-M   'P 1'
#
loop_
_entity.id
_entity.type
_entity.pdbx_description
1 polymer ?
#
loop_
_entity_poly.entity_id
_entity_poly.type
_entity_poly.pdbx_seq_one_letter_code
_entity_poly.pdbx_strand_id
1 'polypeptide(L)'
;MSERPILLEIPGVDAELRVHACQVEERACAPTVAHARCAAFVGGEPAELAALDLIGRAATLTLRFHGVERRFALAVEAVEERDAHARVTLASPVARLDGTRDYRVFVDESATEIAARVLGDHGVRLDLRARRAAAKRPHCAQVFESDLGFCARLLAEEGMSWFPDEGDPALLHVADAPETFLDTGAAIPWRDEAGLVPGRALYAARVRRRVAVEKVALKAYDFTRPMLDLSGASGEGALEWYEVPGGLDDPGAGRELAAIRLAERRAGATSLEGEATAPELRAGEIVEVTDPPEELGDARWLVLAVVHEARAQGGPEELAYRARFEAVPARDGFRPARRAPEPRGGAGTAVVTGPPGKEIALDEHGRSRLRLRWDRQGTCETCDTCETSDNRSSGFARVTQPQLSGAMLNPRVGWEELVGFSDRGGEIPVILGRLYNAVQAPPAALPAKKVETRLGTRATPGGSGGSGVGISDEAGNERLGLDTSGDYRERTENDKRTEIAGRSERVVGGARTVEVKERRVEKVAGALSLEVGGERKVAVDSNYGLKAASEAITVGGARVIRAGGDYLTVTPSFVRMVGGAKQEVGVEHQSVFAKGASTLLVGGSVSTTAGPSESVGVAGAAIVKVSGAQTIDAGSYGLTVRGLYAESFGSRSVAAGGDVAESFGKVTTTSRGAADIAGAEIAVEAAAKLTIKAQGVTITMTPGSITISGKLEGPTSSVEEGVHHYG
;
A
#
# COMPACT_ATOMS: atom_id res chain seq x y z
N MET A 1 27.16 -79.19 17.80
CA MET A 1 27.40 -78.20 16.72
C MET A 1 28.80 -77.65 16.92
N SER A 2 29.65 -77.75 15.91
CA SER A 2 31.06 -77.31 15.95
C SER A 2 31.17 -75.85 16.41
N GLU A 3 32.03 -75.57 17.38
CA GLU A 3 32.41 -74.21 17.82
C GLU A 3 33.23 -73.53 16.71
N ARG A 4 32.58 -73.18 15.61
CA ARG A 4 33.26 -72.52 14.50
C ARG A 4 33.71 -71.12 14.92
N PRO A 5 34.91 -70.70 14.50
CA PRO A 5 35.46 -69.39 14.82
C PRO A 5 34.75 -68.25 14.06
N ILE A 6 34.12 -68.56 12.92
CA ILE A 6 33.27 -67.63 12.17
C ILE A 6 31.94 -68.33 11.88
N LEU A 7 30.84 -67.70 12.26
CA LEU A 7 29.49 -68.21 12.09
C LEU A 7 28.61 -67.15 11.43
N LEU A 8 27.86 -67.52 10.40
CA LEU A 8 26.86 -66.65 9.78
C LEU A 8 25.49 -67.33 9.89
N GLU A 9 24.59 -66.73 10.66
CA GLU A 9 23.24 -67.22 10.88
C GLU A 9 22.23 -66.30 10.18
N ILE A 10 21.35 -66.88 9.37
CA ILE A 10 20.26 -66.15 8.70
C ILE A 10 18.96 -66.87 9.07
N PRO A 11 18.11 -66.28 9.94
CA PRO A 11 16.87 -66.91 10.35
C PRO A 11 15.96 -67.29 9.17
N GLY A 12 15.37 -68.48 9.25
CA GLY A 12 14.47 -69.00 8.21
C GLY A 12 15.16 -69.52 6.95
N VAL A 13 16.47 -69.78 7.00
CA VAL A 13 17.25 -70.39 5.93
C VAL A 13 17.78 -71.74 6.41
N ASP A 14 17.29 -72.83 5.82
CA ASP A 14 17.63 -74.20 6.23
C ASP A 14 19.00 -74.70 5.67
N ALA A 15 19.86 -73.77 5.24
CA ALA A 15 21.19 -74.06 4.70
C ALA A 15 22.28 -73.80 5.74
N GLU A 16 23.25 -74.72 5.84
CA GLU A 16 24.46 -74.55 6.62
C GLU A 16 25.45 -73.65 5.87
N LEU A 17 25.65 -72.41 6.33
CA LEU A 17 26.63 -71.49 5.76
C LEU A 17 28.00 -71.70 6.41
N ARG A 18 28.94 -72.27 5.65
CA ARG A 18 30.34 -72.45 6.10
C ARG A 18 31.17 -71.24 5.71
N VAL A 19 31.41 -70.33 6.66
CA VAL A 19 32.22 -69.12 6.42
C VAL A 19 33.70 -69.45 6.53
N HIS A 20 34.47 -69.14 5.48
CA HIS A 20 35.92 -69.38 5.44
C HIS A 20 36.74 -68.10 5.64
N ALA A 21 36.15 -66.95 5.33
CA ALA A 21 36.74 -65.66 5.63
C ALA A 21 35.64 -64.60 5.82
N CYS A 22 35.86 -63.63 6.69
CA CYS A 22 35.01 -62.46 6.80
C CYS A 22 35.84 -61.19 6.96
N GLN A 23 35.28 -60.09 6.50
CA GLN A 23 35.77 -58.75 6.75
C GLN A 23 34.60 -57.92 7.31
N VAL A 24 34.77 -57.26 8.45
CA VAL A 24 33.75 -56.37 9.03
C VAL A 24 34.36 -54.98 9.19
N GLU A 25 33.75 -53.96 8.58
CA GLU A 25 34.11 -52.56 8.75
C GLU A 25 33.06 -51.87 9.63
N GLU A 26 33.51 -51.34 10.76
CA GLU A 26 32.75 -50.44 11.62
C GLU A 26 33.40 -49.06 11.54
N ARG A 27 32.59 -48.01 11.44
CA ARG A 27 33.10 -46.63 11.36
C ARG A 27 32.11 -45.65 11.98
N ALA A 28 32.62 -44.71 12.76
CA ALA A 28 31.84 -43.58 13.27
C ALA A 28 31.29 -42.78 12.10
N CYS A 29 30.01 -42.43 12.20
CA CYS A 29 29.23 -41.72 11.19
C CYS A 29 29.08 -42.47 9.85
N ALA A 30 29.17 -43.80 9.88
CA ALA A 30 28.93 -44.66 8.73
C ALA A 30 28.23 -45.96 9.15
N PRO A 31 27.49 -46.62 8.25
CA PRO A 31 26.90 -47.92 8.54
C PRO A 31 27.99 -48.98 8.72
N THR A 32 27.74 -49.94 9.62
CA THR A 32 28.55 -51.16 9.67
C THR A 32 28.29 -52.02 8.43
N VAL A 33 29.36 -52.47 7.77
CA VAL A 33 29.32 -53.32 6.58
C VAL A 33 30.21 -54.54 6.79
N ALA A 34 29.72 -55.72 6.46
CA ALA A 34 30.49 -56.95 6.51
C ALA A 34 30.44 -57.71 5.19
N HIS A 35 31.55 -58.34 4.82
CA HIS A 35 31.66 -59.25 3.69
C HIS A 35 32.06 -60.63 4.21
N ALA A 36 31.18 -61.62 4.07
CA ALA A 36 31.44 -63.01 4.41
C ALA A 36 31.65 -63.84 3.14
N ARG A 37 32.75 -64.59 3.06
CA ARG A 37 32.98 -65.59 2.02
C ARG A 37 32.63 -66.96 2.58
N CYS A 38 31.62 -67.59 2.01
CA CYS A 38 31.09 -68.86 2.50
C CYS A 38 30.73 -69.82 1.37
N ALA A 39 30.43 -71.06 1.75
CA ALA A 39 29.77 -72.06 0.92
C ALA A 39 28.50 -72.51 1.65
N ALA A 40 27.38 -72.66 0.94
CA ALA A 40 26.14 -73.17 1.51
C ALA A 40 26.03 -74.68 1.30
N PHE A 41 25.46 -75.36 2.29
CA PHE A 41 25.14 -76.78 2.22
C PHE A 41 23.72 -77.03 2.70
N VAL A 42 22.93 -77.78 1.94
CA VAL A 42 21.57 -78.21 2.33
C VAL A 42 21.58 -79.74 2.43
N GLY A 43 21.28 -80.28 3.61
CA GLY A 43 21.35 -81.72 3.84
C GLY A 43 22.75 -82.34 3.66
N GLY A 44 23.82 -81.53 3.71
CA GLY A 44 25.21 -81.97 3.51
C GLY A 44 25.75 -81.83 2.10
N GLU A 45 24.91 -81.53 1.10
CA GLU A 45 25.30 -81.30 -0.29
C GLU A 45 25.47 -79.79 -0.57
N PRO A 46 26.42 -79.39 -1.44
CA PRO A 46 26.59 -77.99 -1.84
C PRO A 46 25.31 -77.42 -2.46
N ALA A 47 24.96 -76.19 -2.07
CA ALA A 47 23.78 -75.47 -2.58
C ALA A 47 24.15 -74.08 -3.11
N GLU A 48 23.42 -73.60 -4.10
CA GLU A 48 23.50 -72.21 -4.59
C GLU A 48 22.79 -71.28 -3.58
N LEU A 49 23.49 -70.24 -3.10
CA LEU A 49 22.93 -69.21 -2.20
C LEU A 49 21.92 -68.31 -2.91
N ALA A 50 22.03 -68.07 -4.21
CA ALA A 50 21.10 -67.22 -4.97
C ALA A 50 19.70 -67.84 -5.09
N ALA A 51 19.59 -69.17 -4.93
CA ALA A 51 18.33 -69.88 -4.85
C ALA A 51 17.69 -69.83 -3.44
N LEU A 52 18.47 -69.42 -2.44
CA LEU A 52 17.99 -69.15 -1.09
C LEU A 52 17.51 -67.69 -1.07
N ASP A 53 16.27 -67.45 -0.68
CA ASP A 53 15.68 -66.11 -0.59
C ASP A 53 16.35 -65.30 0.55
N LEU A 54 17.59 -64.85 0.35
CA LEU A 54 18.46 -64.29 1.40
C LEU A 54 18.37 -62.76 1.49
N ILE A 55 18.18 -62.08 0.36
CA ILE A 55 18.24 -60.61 0.28
C ILE A 55 17.20 -59.99 1.21
N GLY A 56 17.59 -58.96 1.96
CA GLY A 56 16.72 -58.26 2.87
C GLY A 56 16.62 -58.87 4.28
N ARG A 57 16.93 -60.17 4.43
CA ARG A 57 16.78 -60.89 5.71
C ARG A 57 17.79 -60.42 6.76
N ALA A 58 17.36 -60.44 8.02
CA ALA A 58 18.25 -60.27 9.16
C ALA A 58 19.30 -61.39 9.18
N ALA A 59 20.53 -61.05 9.57
CA ALA A 59 21.65 -61.97 9.64
C ALA A 59 22.50 -61.64 10.86
N THR A 60 23.11 -62.65 11.47
CA THR A 60 24.07 -62.46 12.55
C THR A 60 25.40 -63.08 12.14
N LEU A 61 26.42 -62.24 11.97
CA LEU A 61 27.79 -62.69 11.79
C LEU A 61 28.46 -62.71 13.17
N THR A 62 28.93 -63.87 13.60
CA THR A 62 29.63 -64.06 14.87
C THR A 62 31.09 -64.40 14.62
N LEU A 63 31.98 -63.64 15.25
CA LEU A 63 33.43 -63.84 15.26
C LEU A 63 33.87 -64.28 16.66
N ARG A 64 34.55 -65.41 16.76
CA ARG A 64 35.14 -65.92 18.01
C ARG A 64 36.64 -66.00 17.88
N PHE A 65 37.35 -65.30 18.76
CA PHE A 65 38.81 -65.32 18.77
C PHE A 65 39.33 -65.12 20.20
N HIS A 66 40.24 -66.00 20.65
CA HIS A 66 40.82 -65.99 22.00
C HIS A 66 39.81 -65.75 23.15
N GLY A 67 38.68 -66.47 23.12
CA GLY A 67 37.66 -66.42 24.17
C GLY A 67 36.72 -65.21 24.14
N VAL A 68 36.91 -64.30 23.17
CA VAL A 68 35.99 -63.18 22.93
C VAL A 68 35.07 -63.54 21.78
N GLU A 69 33.77 -63.34 21.99
CA GLU A 69 32.74 -63.48 20.99
C GLU A 69 32.20 -62.10 20.62
N ARG A 70 32.19 -61.81 19.32
CA ARG A 70 31.63 -60.59 18.74
C ARG A 70 30.49 -60.94 17.82
N ARG A 71 29.32 -60.39 18.08
CA ARG A 71 28.13 -60.57 17.25
C ARG A 71 27.85 -59.29 16.49
N PHE A 72 27.64 -59.43 15.19
CA PHE A 72 27.24 -58.35 14.30
C PHE A 72 25.85 -58.67 13.79
N ALA A 73 24.84 -58.08 14.42
CA ALA A 73 23.47 -58.13 13.92
C ALA A 73 23.36 -57.18 12.71
N LEU A 74 23.08 -57.73 11.54
CA LEU A 74 23.08 -57.03 10.26
C LEU A 74 21.90 -57.54 9.41
N ALA A 75 21.84 -57.13 8.15
CA ALA A 75 20.94 -57.69 7.18
C ALA A 75 21.65 -57.92 5.84
N VAL A 76 21.19 -58.90 5.07
CA VAL A 76 21.79 -59.27 3.78
C VAL A 76 21.44 -58.21 2.72
N GLU A 77 22.46 -57.58 2.14
CA GLU A 77 22.32 -56.56 1.09
C GLU A 77 22.64 -57.08 -0.30
N ALA A 78 23.65 -57.97 -0.41
CA ALA A 78 24.03 -58.55 -1.69
C ALA A 78 24.59 -59.96 -1.53
N VAL A 79 24.41 -60.77 -2.56
CA VAL A 79 24.99 -62.11 -2.69
C VAL A 79 25.64 -62.21 -4.06
N GLU A 80 26.95 -62.43 -4.09
CA GLU A 80 27.72 -62.67 -5.31
C GLU A 80 28.20 -64.13 -5.32
N GLU A 81 27.91 -64.86 -6.39
CA GLU A 81 28.26 -66.28 -6.48
C GLU A 81 29.36 -66.57 -7.48
N ARG A 82 30.17 -67.58 -7.18
CA ARG A 82 31.14 -68.18 -8.10
C ARG A 82 31.39 -69.63 -7.71
N ASP A 83 30.96 -70.56 -8.55
CA ASP A 83 31.04 -72.01 -8.31
C ASP A 83 30.38 -72.37 -6.96
N ALA A 84 31.04 -73.18 -6.11
CA ALA A 84 30.54 -73.56 -4.78
C ALA A 84 30.78 -72.48 -3.69
N HIS A 85 31.17 -71.27 -4.07
CA HIS A 85 31.51 -70.19 -3.15
C HIS A 85 30.63 -68.96 -3.39
N ALA A 86 30.26 -68.29 -2.31
CA ALA A 86 29.56 -67.01 -2.37
C ALA A 86 30.25 -65.97 -1.50
N ARG A 87 30.07 -64.71 -1.89
CA ARG A 87 30.32 -63.54 -1.06
C ARG A 87 28.98 -62.94 -0.68
N VAL A 88 28.70 -62.92 0.61
CA VAL A 88 27.51 -62.30 1.19
C VAL A 88 27.94 -60.95 1.77
N THR A 89 27.32 -59.88 1.30
CA THR A 89 27.47 -58.53 1.87
C THR A 89 26.32 -58.30 2.85
N LEU A 90 26.68 -57.95 4.07
CA LEU A 90 25.77 -57.65 5.17
C LEU A 90 25.95 -56.18 5.55
N ALA A 91 24.88 -55.49 5.91
CA ALA A 91 24.98 -54.13 6.44
C ALA A 91 24.00 -53.88 7.58
N SER A 92 24.32 -52.90 8.41
CA SER A 92 23.37 -52.39 9.41
C SER A 92 22.12 -51.82 8.73
N PRO A 93 20.92 -51.91 9.34
CA PRO A 93 19.67 -51.43 8.75
C PRO A 93 19.72 -49.99 8.23
N VAL A 94 20.47 -49.11 8.91
CA VAL A 94 20.66 -47.71 8.51
C VAL A 94 21.32 -47.56 7.14
N ALA A 95 22.11 -48.54 6.68
CA ALA A 95 22.78 -48.50 5.37
C ALA A 95 21.79 -48.39 4.20
N ARG A 96 20.62 -49.03 4.32
CA ARG A 96 19.56 -49.00 3.29
C ARG A 96 19.02 -47.61 3.03
N LEU A 97 19.12 -46.74 4.05
CA LEU A 97 18.66 -45.36 4.00
C LEU A 97 19.56 -44.47 3.15
N ASP A 98 20.68 -44.98 2.64
CA ASP A 98 21.46 -44.28 1.60
C ASP A 98 20.90 -44.52 0.18
N GLY A 99 20.13 -45.59 0.00
CA GLY A 99 19.40 -45.88 -1.24
C GLY A 99 18.05 -45.17 -1.36
N THR A 100 17.57 -44.53 -0.30
CA THR A 100 16.33 -43.75 -0.32
C THR A 100 16.59 -42.34 -0.84
N ARG A 101 15.53 -41.67 -1.30
CA ARG A 101 15.52 -40.24 -1.60
C ARG A 101 14.14 -39.69 -1.32
N ASP A 102 14.08 -38.52 -0.70
CA ASP A 102 12.82 -37.87 -0.40
C ASP A 102 12.94 -36.34 -0.43
N TYR A 103 11.78 -35.68 -0.42
CA TYR A 103 11.62 -34.25 -0.46
C TYR A 103 10.60 -33.83 0.60
N ARG A 104 11.10 -33.28 1.73
CA ARG A 104 10.29 -32.99 2.91
C ARG A 104 10.66 -31.64 3.52
N VAL A 105 9.68 -30.97 4.09
CA VAL A 105 9.86 -29.73 4.84
C VAL A 105 9.61 -29.97 6.32
N PHE A 106 10.47 -29.41 7.17
CA PHE A 106 10.40 -29.49 8.63
C PHE A 106 10.37 -28.06 9.17
N VAL A 107 9.45 -27.79 10.10
CA VAL A 107 9.17 -26.42 10.57
C VAL A 107 9.11 -26.40 12.08
N ASP A 108 9.97 -25.58 12.69
CA ASP A 108 10.11 -25.41 14.14
C ASP A 108 10.55 -26.71 14.86
N GLU A 109 11.48 -27.43 14.21
CA GLU A 109 12.08 -28.68 14.68
C GLU A 109 13.61 -28.53 14.71
N SER A 110 14.25 -29.16 15.69
CA SER A 110 15.71 -29.22 15.82
C SER A 110 16.30 -30.34 14.97
N ALA A 111 17.62 -30.26 14.69
CA ALA A 111 18.31 -31.28 13.89
C ALA A 111 18.15 -32.71 14.45
N THR A 112 18.16 -32.87 15.79
CA THR A 112 17.99 -34.16 16.45
C THR A 112 16.55 -34.68 16.40
N GLU A 113 15.55 -33.80 16.54
CA GLU A 113 14.14 -34.17 16.36
C GLU A 113 13.86 -34.63 14.92
N ILE A 114 14.39 -33.90 13.94
CA ILE A 114 14.27 -34.24 12.52
C ILE A 114 14.93 -35.59 12.24
N ALA A 115 16.18 -35.77 12.68
CA ALA A 115 16.90 -37.03 12.47
C ALA A 115 16.18 -38.22 13.14
N ALA A 116 15.69 -38.04 14.37
CA ALA A 116 14.93 -39.08 15.06
C ALA A 116 13.64 -39.45 14.32
N ARG A 117 12.93 -38.48 13.74
CA ARG A 117 11.72 -38.70 12.95
C ARG A 117 12.01 -39.45 11.65
N VAL A 118 12.98 -38.96 10.86
CA VAL A 118 13.31 -39.54 9.56
C VAL A 118 13.86 -40.95 9.70
N LEU A 119 14.74 -41.19 10.67
CA LEU A 119 15.25 -42.54 10.95
C LEU A 119 14.17 -43.44 11.55
N GLY A 120 13.30 -42.88 12.40
CA GLY A 120 12.21 -43.58 13.05
C GLY A 120 11.15 -44.11 12.08
N ASP A 121 10.88 -43.40 10.97
CA ASP A 121 10.01 -43.88 9.88
C ASP A 121 10.49 -45.22 9.30
N HIS A 122 11.77 -45.55 9.46
CA HIS A 122 12.39 -46.80 9.01
C HIS A 122 12.77 -47.74 10.16
N GLY A 123 12.25 -47.50 11.37
CA GLY A 123 12.50 -48.32 12.55
C GLY A 123 13.87 -48.14 13.20
N VAL A 124 14.66 -47.13 12.78
CA VAL A 124 15.96 -46.80 13.37
C VAL A 124 15.77 -45.75 14.47
N ARG A 125 16.34 -46.00 15.65
CA ARG A 125 16.20 -45.19 16.87
C ARG A 125 17.51 -44.49 17.20
N LEU A 126 17.41 -43.33 17.83
CA LEU A 126 18.56 -42.58 18.33
C LEU A 126 18.63 -42.66 19.86
N ASP A 127 19.80 -43.03 20.39
CA ASP A 127 20.19 -42.84 21.78
C ASP A 127 21.02 -41.55 21.88
N LEU A 128 20.35 -40.44 22.22
CA LEU A 128 20.96 -39.12 22.25
C LEU A 128 21.76 -38.90 23.55
N ARG A 129 23.09 -39.00 23.44
CA ARG A 129 24.05 -38.69 24.50
C ARG A 129 24.75 -37.37 24.20
N ALA A 130 23.98 -36.30 23.98
CA ALA A 130 24.56 -34.98 23.68
C ALA A 130 24.49 -34.05 24.90
N ARG A 131 25.52 -33.24 25.13
CA ARG A 131 25.50 -32.17 26.14
C ARG A 131 24.71 -30.96 25.66
N ARG A 132 24.82 -30.61 24.37
CA ARG A 132 24.16 -29.45 23.79
C ARG A 132 22.84 -29.84 23.15
N ALA A 133 21.76 -29.13 23.53
CA ALA A 133 20.50 -29.20 22.82
C ALA A 133 20.61 -28.47 21.47
N ALA A 134 20.22 -29.15 20.38
CA ALA A 134 20.18 -28.56 19.05
C ALA A 134 19.09 -27.47 19.00
N ALA A 135 19.41 -26.32 18.39
CA ALA A 135 18.44 -25.25 18.24
C ALA A 135 17.33 -25.64 17.25
N LYS A 136 16.11 -25.14 17.50
CA LYS A 136 14.99 -25.32 16.56
C LYS A 136 15.21 -24.47 15.33
N ARG A 137 14.96 -25.08 14.16
CA ARG A 137 15.11 -24.43 12.87
C ARG A 137 13.75 -23.86 12.43
N PRO A 138 13.66 -22.57 12.08
CA PRO A 138 12.43 -21.99 11.54
C PRO A 138 11.96 -22.67 10.26
N HIS A 139 12.90 -23.21 9.48
CA HIS A 139 12.67 -23.99 8.28
C HIS A 139 13.88 -24.88 8.03
N CYS A 140 13.66 -26.16 7.72
CA CYS A 140 14.69 -27.07 7.23
C CYS A 140 14.07 -27.97 6.15
N ALA A 141 14.83 -28.31 5.11
CA ALA A 141 14.33 -29.11 4.00
C ALA A 141 15.30 -30.25 3.66
N GLN A 142 14.74 -31.45 3.47
CA GLN A 142 15.43 -32.55 2.81
C GLN A 142 15.22 -32.39 1.30
N VAL A 143 16.31 -32.18 0.56
CA VAL A 143 16.25 -31.98 -0.90
C VAL A 143 17.47 -32.61 -1.56
N PHE A 144 17.26 -33.51 -2.53
CA PHE A 144 18.35 -34.20 -3.26
C PHE A 144 19.29 -35.00 -2.36
N GLU A 145 18.83 -35.43 -1.19
CA GLU A 145 19.61 -36.20 -0.23
C GLU A 145 18.86 -37.48 0.16
N SER A 146 19.63 -38.54 0.42
CA SER A 146 19.11 -39.76 1.01
C SER A 146 18.70 -39.53 2.47
N ASP A 147 17.85 -40.38 3.04
CA ASP A 147 17.41 -40.20 4.43
C ASP A 147 18.62 -40.27 5.39
N LEU A 148 19.56 -41.19 5.13
CA LEU A 148 20.82 -41.24 5.86
C LEU A 148 21.70 -40.01 5.62
N GLY A 149 21.86 -39.60 4.35
CA GLY A 149 22.68 -38.46 3.99
C GLY A 149 22.20 -37.17 4.66
N PHE A 150 20.89 -36.95 4.67
CA PHE A 150 20.24 -35.82 5.32
C PHE A 150 20.45 -35.84 6.84
N CYS A 151 20.15 -36.97 7.50
CA CYS A 151 20.32 -37.10 8.95
C CYS A 151 21.79 -36.95 9.36
N ALA A 152 22.72 -37.57 8.64
CA ALA A 152 24.15 -37.47 8.89
C ALA A 152 24.65 -36.03 8.75
N ARG A 153 24.17 -35.30 7.74
CA ARG A 153 24.48 -33.87 7.58
C ARG A 153 23.95 -33.05 8.75
N LEU A 154 22.69 -33.22 9.14
CA LEU A 154 22.08 -32.48 10.25
C LEU A 154 22.79 -32.74 11.59
N LEU A 155 23.11 -34.00 11.89
CA LEU A 155 23.86 -34.35 13.09
C LEU A 155 25.27 -33.73 13.05
N ALA A 156 25.98 -33.82 11.91
CA ALA A 156 27.29 -33.19 11.75
C ALA A 156 27.24 -31.65 11.84
N GLU A 157 26.14 -31.02 11.42
CA GLU A 157 25.92 -29.59 11.61
C GLU A 157 25.88 -29.18 13.09
N GLU A 158 25.34 -30.02 13.96
CA GLU A 158 25.40 -29.84 15.42
C GLU A 158 26.71 -30.37 16.04
N GLY A 159 27.62 -30.90 15.22
CA GLY A 159 28.87 -31.52 15.64
C GLY A 159 28.69 -32.91 16.26
N MET A 160 27.55 -33.55 16.06
CA MET A 160 27.24 -34.84 16.68
C MET A 160 27.73 -36.00 15.81
N SER A 161 28.44 -36.92 16.45
CA SER A 161 28.84 -38.20 15.86
C SER A 161 27.78 -39.25 16.14
N TRP A 162 27.66 -40.26 15.27
CA TRP A 162 26.79 -41.40 15.52
C TRP A 162 27.47 -42.74 15.22
N PHE A 163 27.06 -43.82 15.87
CA PHE A 163 27.54 -45.18 15.62
C PHE A 163 26.48 -46.22 16.02
N PRO A 164 26.38 -47.36 15.33
CA PRO A 164 25.43 -48.42 15.68
C PRO A 164 25.72 -49.06 17.05
N ASP A 165 24.66 -49.46 17.76
CA ASP A 165 24.77 -50.29 18.96
C ASP A 165 25.18 -51.73 18.59
N GLU A 166 25.88 -52.41 19.50
CA GLU A 166 26.35 -53.79 19.30
C GLU A 166 25.19 -54.80 19.21
N GLY A 167 24.25 -54.71 20.13
CA GLY A 167 23.19 -55.70 20.34
C GLY A 167 21.93 -55.39 19.56
N ASP A 168 21.69 -54.11 19.26
CA ASP A 168 20.56 -53.66 18.47
C ASP A 168 21.02 -52.79 17.28
N PRO A 169 21.09 -53.35 16.07
CA PRO A 169 21.58 -52.62 14.90
C PRO A 169 20.59 -51.55 14.41
N ALA A 170 19.38 -51.49 14.97
CA ALA A 170 18.42 -50.42 14.75
C ALA A 170 18.56 -49.28 15.78
N LEU A 171 19.51 -49.33 16.71
CA LEU A 171 19.82 -48.25 17.64
C LEU A 171 21.14 -47.58 17.26
N LEU A 172 21.15 -46.25 17.13
CA LEU A 172 22.36 -45.47 16.91
C LEU A 172 22.62 -44.61 18.14
N HIS A 173 23.80 -44.74 18.73
CA HIS A 173 24.24 -43.80 19.76
C HIS A 173 24.74 -42.52 19.12
N VAL A 174 24.36 -41.38 19.70
CA VAL A 174 24.76 -40.06 19.23
C VAL A 174 25.56 -39.37 20.33
N ALA A 175 26.78 -38.93 20.02
CA ALA A 175 27.72 -38.33 20.97
C ALA A 175 28.24 -36.99 20.44
N ASP A 176 28.39 -36.00 21.31
CA ASP A 176 28.81 -34.65 20.96
C ASP A 176 30.03 -34.17 21.77
N ALA A 177 30.57 -34.97 22.66
CA ALA A 177 31.65 -34.56 23.56
C ALA A 177 32.48 -35.76 24.03
N PRO A 178 33.75 -35.55 24.46
CA PRO A 178 34.61 -36.62 24.95
C PRO A 178 33.93 -37.58 25.94
N GLU A 179 33.23 -37.06 26.95
CA GLU A 179 32.55 -37.87 27.98
C GLU A 179 31.24 -38.54 27.53
N THR A 180 30.79 -38.28 26.31
CA THR A 180 29.53 -38.83 25.79
C THR A 180 29.72 -40.06 24.90
N PHE A 181 30.96 -40.31 24.47
CA PHE A 181 31.32 -41.53 23.76
C PHE A 181 31.23 -42.75 24.68
N LEU A 182 31.12 -43.95 24.10
CA LEU A 182 31.08 -45.19 24.89
C LEU A 182 32.41 -45.40 25.61
N ASP A 183 32.34 -45.69 26.91
CA ASP A 183 33.48 -46.04 27.74
C ASP A 183 33.12 -47.26 28.58
N THR A 184 33.33 -48.46 28.04
CA THR A 184 33.01 -49.72 28.73
C THR A 184 34.17 -50.21 29.61
N GLY A 185 35.27 -49.46 29.67
CA GLY A 185 36.52 -49.90 30.29
C GLY A 185 37.33 -50.86 29.42
N ALA A 186 37.17 -50.81 28.10
CA ALA A 186 37.95 -51.61 27.16
C ALA A 186 39.45 -51.27 27.28
N ALA A 187 40.27 -52.30 27.53
CA ALA A 187 41.71 -52.17 27.69
C ALA A 187 42.46 -53.22 26.87
N ILE A 188 43.48 -52.80 26.11
CA ILE A 188 44.27 -53.66 25.22
C ILE A 188 45.75 -53.50 25.54
N PRO A 189 46.49 -54.58 25.83
CA PRO A 189 47.92 -54.48 26.09
C PRO A 189 48.70 -54.23 24.79
N TRP A 190 49.69 -53.34 24.88
CA TRP A 190 50.73 -53.24 23.86
C TRP A 190 51.68 -54.45 23.95
N ARG A 191 52.05 -55.01 22.80
CA ARG A 191 53.08 -56.05 22.70
C ARG A 191 53.99 -55.75 21.52
N ASP A 192 55.27 -55.57 21.78
CA ASP A 192 56.27 -55.43 20.71
C ASP A 192 56.28 -56.70 19.84
N GLU A 193 56.56 -56.56 18.54
CA GLU A 193 56.70 -57.69 17.60
C GLU A 193 57.99 -58.47 17.92
N ALA A 194 57.96 -59.24 19.01
CA ALA A 194 58.88 -60.33 19.33
C ALA A 194 58.04 -61.49 19.88
N GLY A 195 57.49 -62.27 18.95
CA GLY A 195 56.52 -63.33 19.21
C GLY A 195 56.99 -64.37 20.22
N LEU A 196 56.05 -64.79 21.07
CA LEU A 196 55.96 -66.10 21.75
C LEU A 196 54.74 -66.19 22.69
N VAL A 197 54.09 -65.06 23.03
CA VAL A 197 52.87 -65.06 23.86
C VAL A 197 51.62 -64.92 22.99
N PRO A 198 50.84 -65.99 22.76
CA PRO A 198 49.53 -65.89 22.12
C PRO A 198 48.59 -65.01 22.96
N GLY A 199 47.71 -64.25 22.31
CA GLY A 199 46.71 -63.44 23.00
C GLY A 199 46.32 -62.16 22.28
N ARG A 200 45.35 -61.46 22.86
CA ARG A 200 44.81 -60.18 22.39
C ARG A 200 45.78 -59.06 22.74
N ALA A 201 46.25 -58.32 21.74
CA ALA A 201 47.17 -57.19 21.93
C ALA A 201 47.14 -56.22 20.74
N LEU A 202 47.54 -54.99 21.02
CA LEU A 202 47.99 -54.03 20.01
C LEU A 202 49.47 -54.32 19.73
N TYR A 203 49.82 -54.64 18.49
CA TYR A 203 51.19 -55.08 18.17
C TYR A 203 51.90 -54.20 17.13
N ALA A 204 51.16 -53.37 16.40
CA ALA A 204 51.72 -52.35 15.54
C ALA A 204 50.85 -51.10 15.62
N ALA A 205 51.48 -49.93 15.75
CA ALA A 205 50.75 -48.68 15.71
C ALA A 205 51.63 -47.51 15.27
N ARG A 206 51.01 -46.50 14.68
CA ARG A 206 51.66 -45.23 14.34
C ARG A 206 50.77 -44.04 14.67
N VAL A 207 51.34 -43.01 15.29
CA VAL A 207 50.66 -41.74 15.50
C VAL A 207 50.91 -40.83 14.31
N ARG A 208 49.86 -40.49 13.58
CA ARG A 208 49.88 -39.55 12.47
C ARG A 208 49.47 -38.17 12.96
N ARG A 209 50.31 -37.16 12.68
CA ARG A 209 50.01 -35.75 12.93
C ARG A 209 49.99 -34.97 11.62
N ARG A 210 49.02 -34.09 11.43
CA ARG A 210 48.91 -33.22 10.25
C ARG A 210 48.59 -31.79 10.64
N VAL A 211 48.99 -30.85 9.78
CA VAL A 211 48.59 -29.44 9.88
C VAL A 211 47.05 -29.36 9.84
N ALA A 212 46.47 -28.57 10.73
CA ALA A 212 45.03 -28.36 10.84
C ALA A 212 44.71 -26.88 11.00
N VAL A 213 43.43 -26.53 10.83
CA VAL A 213 42.93 -25.16 11.04
C VAL A 213 43.24 -24.73 12.47
N GLU A 214 43.75 -23.50 12.61
CA GLU A 214 44.18 -22.92 13.87
C GLU A 214 43.10 -22.03 14.48
N LYS A 215 42.33 -21.37 13.62
CA LYS A 215 41.26 -20.44 13.97
C LYS A 215 40.04 -20.65 13.08
N VAL A 216 38.85 -20.61 13.66
CA VAL A 216 37.58 -20.53 12.92
C VAL A 216 36.91 -19.21 13.26
N ALA A 217 36.42 -18.51 12.23
CA ALA A 217 35.56 -17.34 12.38
C ALA A 217 34.27 -17.53 11.56
N LEU A 218 33.15 -17.24 12.20
CA LEU A 218 31.80 -17.39 11.67
C LEU A 218 31.13 -16.02 11.59
N LYS A 219 30.37 -15.79 10.51
CA LYS A 219 29.54 -14.60 10.36
C LYS A 219 28.15 -14.99 9.87
N ALA A 220 27.11 -14.45 10.48
CA ALA A 220 25.74 -14.59 10.02
C ALA A 220 25.08 -13.22 9.84
N TYR A 221 23.88 -13.24 9.25
CA TYR A 221 23.05 -12.06 9.07
C TYR A 221 21.63 -12.39 9.47
N ASP A 222 21.09 -11.59 10.39
CA ASP A 222 19.70 -11.63 10.82
C ASP A 222 19.01 -10.36 10.32
N PHE A 223 18.04 -10.52 9.42
CA PHE A 223 17.33 -9.40 8.83
C PHE A 223 16.41 -8.68 9.82
N THR A 224 16.03 -9.33 10.94
CA THR A 224 15.23 -8.71 12.01
C THR A 224 16.08 -7.80 12.90
N ARG A 225 17.38 -8.10 13.00
CA ARG A 225 18.38 -7.34 13.77
C ARG A 225 19.60 -7.04 12.87
N PRO A 226 19.44 -6.27 11.77
CA PRO A 226 20.46 -6.16 10.72
C PRO A 226 21.75 -5.47 11.18
N MET A 227 21.69 -4.68 12.27
CA MET A 227 22.85 -4.00 12.85
C MET A 227 23.53 -4.81 13.96
N LEU A 228 22.95 -5.94 14.38
CA LEU A 228 23.55 -6.81 15.39
C LEU A 228 24.74 -7.54 14.77
N ASP A 229 25.91 -7.43 15.41
CA ASP A 229 27.07 -8.21 14.98
C ASP A 229 26.89 -9.68 15.40
N LEU A 230 26.43 -10.50 14.46
CA LEU A 230 26.39 -11.95 14.59
C LEU A 230 27.71 -12.53 14.07
N SER A 231 28.73 -12.46 14.91
CA SER A 231 30.04 -13.05 14.67
C SER A 231 30.48 -13.94 15.84
N GLY A 232 31.29 -14.94 15.55
CA GLY A 232 31.84 -15.85 16.56
C GLY A 232 33.18 -16.40 16.10
N ALA A 233 34.14 -16.51 17.01
CA ALA A 233 35.46 -17.03 16.70
C ALA A 233 35.98 -17.94 17.82
N SER A 234 36.80 -18.93 17.42
CA SER A 234 37.51 -19.81 18.33
C SER A 234 38.87 -20.19 17.76
N GLY A 235 39.86 -20.35 18.64
CA GLY A 235 41.24 -20.60 18.27
C GLY A 235 42.04 -19.35 17.93
N GLU A 236 43.35 -19.52 17.80
CA GLU A 236 44.35 -18.49 17.52
C GLU A 236 45.39 -19.08 16.55
N GLY A 237 45.84 -18.31 15.57
CA GLY A 237 46.83 -18.75 14.58
C GLY A 237 46.61 -18.12 13.19
N ALA A 238 47.47 -18.45 12.24
CA ALA A 238 47.46 -17.88 10.90
C ALA A 238 46.57 -18.67 9.92
N LEU A 239 46.36 -19.96 10.16
CA LEU A 239 45.50 -20.80 9.32
C LEU A 239 44.03 -20.67 9.75
N GLU A 240 43.40 -19.59 9.29
CA GLU A 240 42.00 -19.26 9.57
C GLU A 240 41.03 -19.88 8.56
N TRP A 241 39.94 -20.45 9.07
CA TRP A 241 38.75 -20.83 8.30
C TRP A 241 37.63 -19.84 8.57
N TYR A 242 37.19 -19.13 7.53
CA TYR A 242 36.09 -18.17 7.61
C TYR A 242 34.85 -18.69 6.88
N GLU A 243 33.69 -18.66 7.54
CA GLU A 243 32.44 -19.24 7.01
C GLU A 243 31.26 -18.26 7.06
N VAL A 244 30.58 -18.14 5.91
CA VAL A 244 29.35 -17.35 5.73
C VAL A 244 28.38 -18.10 4.80
N PRO A 245 27.10 -18.28 5.18
CA PRO A 245 26.53 -17.97 6.50
C PRO A 245 27.02 -18.97 7.57
N GLY A 246 27.36 -18.46 8.76
CA GLY A 246 27.89 -19.25 9.87
C GLY A 246 26.85 -19.92 10.78
N GLY A 247 25.55 -19.79 10.49
CA GLY A 247 24.46 -20.42 11.27
C GLY A 247 24.32 -19.91 12.70
N LEU A 248 24.55 -18.60 12.92
CA LEU A 248 24.49 -17.95 14.23
C LEU A 248 23.16 -17.21 14.40
N ASP A 249 22.41 -17.57 15.44
CA ASP A 249 21.16 -16.88 15.81
C ASP A 249 21.33 -15.95 17.03
N ASP A 250 22.38 -16.18 17.82
CA ASP A 250 22.68 -15.45 19.04
C ASP A 250 24.20 -15.18 19.16
N PRO A 251 24.63 -13.95 19.52
CA PRO A 251 26.04 -13.64 19.73
C PRO A 251 26.70 -14.48 20.83
N GLY A 252 25.98 -14.83 21.90
CA GLY A 252 26.49 -15.63 23.02
C GLY A 252 26.85 -17.06 22.63
N ALA A 253 26.06 -17.66 21.73
CA ALA A 253 26.31 -19.00 21.19
C ALA A 253 27.45 -19.06 20.15
N GLY A 254 27.91 -17.91 19.63
CA GLY A 254 28.84 -17.89 18.51
C GLY A 254 30.24 -18.41 18.82
N ARG A 255 30.72 -18.25 20.05
CA ARG A 255 32.01 -18.82 20.48
C ARG A 255 31.95 -20.35 20.57
N GLU A 256 30.85 -20.88 21.10
CA GLU A 256 30.66 -22.32 21.23
C GLU A 256 30.54 -22.99 19.85
N LEU A 257 29.74 -22.44 18.94
CA LEU A 257 29.63 -22.96 17.58
C LEU A 257 30.97 -22.88 16.83
N ALA A 258 31.71 -21.78 16.95
CA ALA A 258 33.05 -21.66 16.36
C ALA A 258 34.03 -22.70 16.94
N ALA A 259 33.91 -23.05 18.23
CA ALA A 259 34.71 -24.10 18.86
C ALA A 259 34.34 -25.50 18.31
N ILE A 260 33.05 -25.78 18.11
CA ILE A 260 32.59 -27.02 17.45
C ILE A 260 33.17 -27.13 16.05
N ARG A 261 33.12 -26.04 15.26
CA ARG A 261 33.70 -26.00 13.90
C ARG A 261 35.22 -26.14 13.90
N LEU A 262 35.91 -25.57 14.89
CA LEU A 262 37.35 -25.74 15.04
C LEU A 262 37.70 -27.21 15.37
N ALA A 263 36.93 -27.84 16.27
CA ALA A 263 37.08 -29.25 16.60
C ALA A 263 36.79 -30.16 15.39
N GLU A 264 35.75 -29.87 14.59
CA GLU A 264 35.47 -30.53 13.30
C GLU A 264 36.69 -30.49 12.37
N ARG A 265 37.31 -29.32 12.20
CA ARG A 265 38.49 -29.17 11.33
C ARG A 265 39.76 -29.82 11.91
N ARG A 266 39.79 -30.03 13.23
CA ARG A 266 40.89 -30.69 13.95
C ARG A 266 40.66 -32.18 14.22
N ALA A 267 39.50 -32.73 13.87
CA ALA A 267 39.07 -34.07 14.22
C ALA A 267 40.02 -35.21 13.78
N GLY A 268 40.94 -34.95 12.85
CA GLY A 268 42.00 -35.89 12.45
C GLY A 268 43.39 -35.25 12.44
N ALA A 269 43.61 -34.18 13.21
CA ALA A 269 44.90 -33.53 13.34
C ALA A 269 45.94 -34.44 13.99
N THR A 270 45.51 -35.21 14.99
CA THR A 270 46.25 -36.33 15.60
C THR A 270 45.39 -37.58 15.50
N SER A 271 45.91 -38.64 14.90
CA SER A 271 45.24 -39.94 14.80
C SER A 271 46.23 -41.07 15.07
N LEU A 272 45.72 -42.19 15.59
CA LEU A 272 46.41 -43.45 15.79
C LEU A 272 45.92 -44.42 14.72
N GLU A 273 46.83 -44.95 13.92
CA GLU A 273 46.55 -46.06 13.02
C GLU A 273 47.22 -47.31 13.61
N GLY A 274 46.44 -48.35 13.94
CA GLY A 274 46.93 -49.53 14.65
C GLY A 274 46.50 -50.86 14.04
N GLU A 275 47.30 -51.90 14.27
CA GLU A 275 46.96 -53.29 14.03
C GLU A 275 46.95 -54.10 15.34
N ALA A 276 45.88 -54.85 15.57
CA ALA A 276 45.64 -55.57 16.81
C ALA A 276 45.05 -56.98 16.59
N THR A 277 45.25 -57.85 17.58
CA THR A 277 44.58 -59.15 17.72
C THR A 277 43.42 -59.09 18.73
N ALA A 278 42.79 -57.92 18.87
CA ALA A 278 41.68 -57.65 19.78
C ALA A 278 40.33 -57.60 19.01
N PRO A 279 39.49 -58.64 19.06
CA PRO A 279 38.14 -58.65 18.47
C PRO A 279 37.18 -57.66 19.15
N GLU A 280 37.42 -57.30 20.41
CA GLU A 280 36.59 -56.37 21.19
C GLU A 280 36.64 -54.89 20.75
N LEU A 281 37.52 -54.48 19.84
CA LEU A 281 37.57 -53.11 19.30
C LEU A 281 36.28 -52.73 18.57
N ARG A 282 35.77 -51.51 18.76
CA ARG A 282 34.53 -50.99 18.12
C ARG A 282 34.66 -49.55 17.75
N ALA A 283 33.99 -49.13 16.68
CA ALA A 283 33.86 -47.70 16.41
C ALA A 283 32.95 -47.02 17.45
N GLY A 284 33.31 -45.81 17.88
CA GLY A 284 32.55 -45.02 18.88
C GLY A 284 32.89 -45.32 20.34
N GLU A 285 33.79 -46.26 20.59
CA GLU A 285 34.22 -46.68 21.92
C GLU A 285 35.63 -46.17 22.26
N ILE A 286 35.82 -45.79 23.53
CA ILE A 286 37.10 -45.42 24.10
C ILE A 286 37.83 -46.69 24.54
N VAL A 287 39.06 -46.86 24.07
CA VAL A 287 39.95 -47.96 24.46
C VAL A 287 41.20 -47.42 25.12
N GLU A 288 41.60 -48.05 26.21
CA GLU A 288 42.88 -47.81 26.88
C GLU A 288 43.94 -48.79 26.36
N VAL A 289 45.08 -48.28 25.90
CA VAL A 289 46.25 -49.08 25.59
C VAL A 289 47.09 -49.21 26.85
N THR A 290 47.22 -50.41 27.40
CA THR A 290 48.02 -50.66 28.60
C THR A 290 49.47 -50.96 28.21
N ASP A 291 50.42 -50.48 29.03
CA ASP A 291 51.86 -50.54 28.76
C ASP A 291 52.26 -49.94 27.38
N PRO A 292 51.71 -48.78 26.95
CA PRO A 292 51.99 -48.22 25.63
C PRO A 292 53.44 -47.74 25.54
N PRO A 293 54.08 -47.82 24.37
CA PRO A 293 55.38 -47.20 24.15
C PRO A 293 55.20 -45.68 24.17
N GLU A 294 56.25 -44.94 24.56
CA GLU A 294 56.20 -43.50 24.80
C GLU A 294 55.71 -42.72 23.57
N GLU A 295 56.00 -43.23 22.36
CA GLU A 295 55.63 -42.64 21.08
C GLU A 295 54.11 -42.58 20.83
N LEU A 296 53.33 -43.46 21.47
CA LEU A 296 51.87 -43.41 21.38
C LEU A 296 51.31 -42.21 22.15
N GLY A 297 51.98 -41.72 23.19
CA GLY A 297 51.52 -40.56 23.96
C GLY A 297 50.29 -40.87 24.82
N ASP A 298 49.09 -40.44 24.40
CA ASP A 298 47.87 -40.70 25.17
C ASP A 298 47.64 -42.21 25.29
N ALA A 299 47.23 -42.69 26.46
CA ALA A 299 46.87 -44.09 26.65
C ALA A 299 45.41 -44.35 26.24
N ARG A 300 44.57 -43.31 26.17
CA ARG A 300 43.13 -43.45 25.87
C ARG A 300 42.79 -42.92 24.49
N TRP A 301 42.21 -43.80 23.68
CA TRP A 301 41.93 -43.56 22.27
C TRP A 301 40.46 -43.82 21.96
N LEU A 302 39.79 -42.86 21.32
CA LEU A 302 38.46 -43.06 20.75
C LEU A 302 38.60 -43.70 19.37
N VAL A 303 38.14 -44.94 19.24
CA VAL A 303 38.19 -45.67 17.98
C VAL A 303 37.16 -45.10 17.00
N LEU A 304 37.62 -44.61 15.85
CA LEU A 304 36.77 -44.04 14.80
C LEU A 304 36.41 -45.05 13.73
N ALA A 305 37.30 -45.98 13.43
CA ALA A 305 37.05 -47.04 12.47
C ALA A 305 37.81 -48.29 12.86
N VAL A 306 37.23 -49.47 12.62
CA VAL A 306 37.90 -50.76 12.76
C VAL A 306 37.49 -51.68 11.63
N VAL A 307 38.47 -52.36 11.05
CA VAL A 307 38.30 -53.39 10.04
C VAL A 307 38.78 -54.71 10.63
N HIS A 308 37.85 -55.60 10.93
CA HIS A 308 38.10 -56.95 11.40
C HIS A 308 38.26 -57.89 10.20
N GLU A 309 39.44 -58.48 10.02
CA GLU A 309 39.73 -59.49 9.00
C GLU A 309 39.94 -60.85 9.69
N ALA A 310 39.14 -61.85 9.31
CA ALA A 310 39.23 -63.19 9.87
C ALA A 310 39.24 -64.24 8.76
N ARG A 311 40.13 -65.24 8.84
CA ARG A 311 40.24 -66.33 7.86
C ARG A 311 40.53 -67.66 8.54
N ALA A 312 39.74 -68.69 8.24
CA ALA A 312 39.97 -70.04 8.70
C ALA A 312 41.24 -70.63 8.04
N GLN A 313 42.12 -71.25 8.83
CA GLN A 313 43.34 -71.91 8.39
C GLN A 313 43.27 -73.41 8.68
N GLY A 314 42.77 -74.23 7.76
CA GLY A 314 42.98 -75.69 7.74
C GLY A 314 42.30 -76.56 8.83
N GLY A 315 42.33 -76.15 10.10
CA GLY A 315 41.71 -76.83 11.24
C GLY A 315 40.43 -76.15 11.75
N PRO A 316 39.58 -76.85 12.54
CA PRO A 316 38.32 -76.29 13.07
C PRO A 316 38.50 -75.08 14.01
N GLU A 317 39.67 -74.95 14.65
CA GLU A 317 39.96 -73.93 15.68
C GLU A 317 41.05 -72.92 15.26
N GLU A 318 41.69 -73.11 14.10
CA GLU A 318 42.78 -72.25 13.63
C GLU A 318 42.21 -71.06 12.83
N LEU A 319 42.04 -69.92 13.51
CA LEU A 319 41.60 -68.66 12.93
C LEU A 319 42.76 -67.66 12.84
N ALA A 320 43.09 -67.20 11.63
CA ALA A 320 43.91 -66.02 11.46
C ALA A 320 43.02 -64.78 11.57
N TYR A 321 43.25 -63.98 12.61
CA TYR A 321 42.51 -62.76 12.89
C TYR A 321 43.43 -61.55 12.95
N ARG A 322 42.98 -60.43 12.39
CA ARG A 322 43.61 -59.11 12.47
C ARG A 322 42.53 -58.04 12.51
N ALA A 323 42.65 -57.07 13.42
CA ALA A 323 41.95 -55.80 13.35
C ALA A 323 42.92 -54.71 12.89
N ARG A 324 42.47 -53.87 11.96
CA ARG A 324 43.10 -52.57 11.67
C ARG A 324 42.16 -51.47 12.12
N PHE A 325 42.64 -50.49 12.86
CA PHE A 325 41.78 -49.43 13.36
C PHE A 325 42.42 -48.05 13.24
N GLU A 326 41.55 -47.04 13.19
CA GLU A 326 41.88 -45.63 13.27
C GLU A 326 41.24 -45.08 14.54
N ALA A 327 41.99 -44.34 15.34
CA ALA A 327 41.51 -43.72 16.56
C ALA A 327 42.04 -42.30 16.74
N VAL A 328 41.42 -41.52 17.61
CA VAL A 328 41.84 -40.16 17.99
C VAL A 328 41.99 -40.06 19.50
N PRO A 329 42.77 -39.11 20.04
CA PRO A 329 42.90 -38.97 21.49
C PRO A 329 41.52 -38.77 22.13
N ALA A 330 41.18 -39.60 23.12
CA ALA A 330 39.83 -39.61 23.69
C ALA A 330 39.44 -38.23 24.27
N ARG A 331 40.40 -37.50 24.83
CA ARG A 331 40.23 -36.14 25.37
C ARG A 331 39.79 -35.09 24.35
N ASP A 332 40.11 -35.28 23.07
CA ASP A 332 39.79 -34.32 22.01
C ASP A 332 38.38 -34.60 21.44
N GLY A 333 37.85 -35.81 21.67
CA GLY A 333 36.58 -36.27 21.11
C GLY A 333 36.61 -36.38 19.59
N PHE A 334 35.44 -36.46 18.98
CA PHE A 334 35.31 -36.47 17.52
C PHE A 334 34.10 -35.66 17.06
N ARG A 335 34.32 -34.84 16.04
CA ARG A 335 33.29 -34.03 15.39
C ARG A 335 33.35 -34.36 13.89
N PRO A 336 32.31 -34.96 13.30
CA PRO A 336 32.38 -35.43 11.93
C PRO A 336 32.36 -34.25 10.96
N ALA A 337 33.01 -34.44 9.80
CA ALA A 337 32.95 -33.46 8.73
C ALA A 337 31.53 -33.34 8.19
N ARG A 338 31.05 -32.10 8.01
CA ARG A 338 29.74 -31.85 7.39
C ARG A 338 29.75 -32.23 5.92
N ARG A 339 28.77 -33.04 5.50
CA ARG A 339 28.48 -33.26 4.09
C ARG A 339 27.96 -31.95 3.51
N ALA A 340 28.61 -31.44 2.46
CA ALA A 340 28.05 -30.31 1.72
C ALA A 340 26.76 -30.77 1.04
N PRO A 341 25.62 -30.09 1.27
CA PRO A 341 24.41 -30.43 0.56
C PRO A 341 24.63 -30.26 -0.93
N GLU A 342 24.00 -31.12 -1.74
CA GLU A 342 24.06 -30.96 -3.18
C GLU A 342 23.49 -29.59 -3.56
N PRO A 343 24.24 -28.78 -4.33
CA PRO A 343 23.83 -27.41 -4.60
C PRO A 343 22.51 -27.40 -5.36
N ARG A 344 21.49 -26.79 -4.75
CA ARG A 344 20.22 -26.52 -5.42
C ARG A 344 20.35 -25.23 -6.22
N GLY A 345 20.58 -25.37 -7.52
CA GLY A 345 20.55 -24.24 -8.45
C GLY A 345 19.12 -23.91 -8.91
N GLY A 346 18.84 -22.61 -9.08
CA GLY A 346 17.65 -22.13 -9.78
C GLY A 346 16.46 -21.76 -8.90
N ALA A 347 15.40 -21.28 -9.56
CA ALA A 347 14.14 -20.93 -8.92
C ALA A 347 13.11 -22.04 -9.15
N GLY A 348 12.31 -22.35 -8.13
CA GLY A 348 11.14 -23.21 -8.21
C GLY A 348 9.84 -22.39 -8.13
N THR A 349 8.70 -23.07 -8.19
CA THR A 349 7.41 -22.44 -7.86
C THR A 349 6.86 -22.96 -6.55
N ALA A 350 6.05 -22.15 -5.89
CA ALA A 350 5.35 -22.49 -4.66
C ALA A 350 3.98 -21.81 -4.62
N VAL A 351 3.08 -22.31 -3.80
CA VAL A 351 1.78 -21.68 -3.56
C VAL A 351 1.78 -21.02 -2.19
N VAL A 352 1.29 -19.80 -2.10
CA VAL A 352 1.15 -19.09 -0.83
C VAL A 352 0.09 -19.77 0.03
N THR A 353 0.43 -20.09 1.27
CA THR A 353 -0.49 -20.72 2.23
C THR A 353 -0.80 -19.79 3.40
N GLY A 354 -1.90 -20.07 4.08
CA GLY A 354 -2.32 -19.32 5.25
C GLY A 354 -3.44 -20.02 6.03
N PRO A 355 -3.86 -19.46 7.17
CA PRO A 355 -4.99 -20.00 7.91
C PRO A 355 -6.26 -20.07 7.04
N PRO A 356 -7.15 -21.06 7.27
CA PRO A 356 -8.40 -21.18 6.53
C PRO A 356 -9.20 -19.86 6.51
N GLY A 357 -9.70 -19.49 5.32
CA GLY A 357 -10.53 -18.29 5.13
C GLY A 357 -9.78 -16.95 5.11
N LYS A 358 -8.44 -16.95 5.17
CA LYS A 358 -7.64 -15.73 5.02
C LYS A 358 -7.14 -15.59 3.57
N GLU A 359 -7.40 -14.43 2.95
CA GLU A 359 -6.83 -14.11 1.62
C GLU A 359 -5.39 -13.61 1.70
N ILE A 360 -4.98 -13.08 2.86
CA ILE A 360 -3.63 -12.53 3.10
C ILE A 360 -3.17 -13.05 4.47
N ALA A 361 -2.01 -13.69 4.49
CA ALA A 361 -1.41 -14.25 5.70
C ALA A 361 0.08 -13.88 5.74
N LEU A 362 0.38 -12.77 6.43
CA LEU A 362 1.73 -12.22 6.53
C LEU A 362 2.12 -12.04 8.00
N ASP A 363 3.42 -12.02 8.26
CA ASP A 363 3.96 -11.55 9.54
C ASP A 363 4.28 -10.04 9.52
N GLU A 364 4.85 -9.54 10.62
CA GLU A 364 5.23 -8.13 10.78
C GLU A 364 6.27 -7.62 9.77
N HIS A 365 6.99 -8.54 9.12
CA HIS A 365 8.00 -8.24 8.11
C HIS A 365 7.51 -8.44 6.67
N GLY A 366 6.20 -8.71 6.47
CA GLY A 366 5.63 -8.97 5.15
C GLY A 366 6.07 -10.31 4.55
N ARG A 367 6.52 -11.26 5.38
CA ARG A 367 6.87 -12.62 4.96
C ARG A 367 5.62 -13.47 4.85
N SER A 368 5.65 -14.47 3.98
CA SER A 368 4.54 -15.40 3.79
C SER A 368 4.99 -16.85 3.93
N ARG A 369 4.06 -17.73 4.31
CA ARG A 369 4.26 -19.17 4.22
C ARG A 369 3.93 -19.67 2.82
N LEU A 370 4.55 -20.78 2.48
CA LEU A 370 4.52 -21.36 1.15
C LEU A 370 4.35 -22.87 1.25
N ARG A 371 3.68 -23.44 0.26
CA ARG A 371 3.72 -24.85 -0.05
C ARG A 371 4.60 -25.05 -1.27
N LEU A 372 5.76 -25.66 -1.06
CA LEU A 372 6.69 -26.00 -2.13
C LEU A 372 6.09 -27.14 -2.97
N ARG A 373 6.18 -27.07 -4.31
CA ARG A 373 5.49 -28.03 -5.19
C ARG A 373 5.95 -29.49 -5.05
N TRP A 374 7.15 -29.69 -4.55
CA TRP A 374 7.73 -31.00 -4.30
C TRP A 374 7.44 -31.51 -2.89
N ASP A 375 6.88 -30.69 -2.01
CA ASP A 375 6.51 -31.12 -0.66
C ASP A 375 5.23 -31.95 -0.70
N ARG A 376 5.40 -33.24 -0.40
CA ARG A 376 4.31 -34.22 -0.37
C ARG A 376 3.62 -34.30 0.99
N GLN A 377 4.22 -33.74 2.04
CA GLN A 377 3.60 -33.73 3.37
C GLN A 377 2.41 -32.73 3.38
N GLY A 378 1.31 -33.08 4.05
CA GLY A 378 0.13 -32.21 4.16
C GLY A 378 -0.83 -32.19 2.95
N THR A 379 -0.87 -33.24 2.13
CA THR A 379 -2.07 -33.52 1.30
C THR A 379 -3.14 -34.17 2.19
N CYS A 380 -4.29 -33.52 2.39
CA CYS A 380 -5.47 -34.27 2.82
C CYS A 380 -5.96 -35.04 1.58
N GLU A 381 -6.22 -36.35 1.69
CA GLU A 381 -6.76 -37.12 0.57
C GLU A 381 -8.25 -36.80 0.27
N THR A 382 -8.88 -35.98 1.11
CA THR A 382 -10.35 -35.83 1.18
C THR A 382 -10.88 -34.42 0.94
N CYS A 383 -10.01 -33.43 0.66
CA CYS A 383 -10.41 -32.02 0.59
C CYS A 383 -9.55 -31.18 -0.36
N ASP A 384 -10.11 -30.74 -1.50
CA ASP A 384 -9.44 -29.84 -2.46
C ASP A 384 -8.96 -28.50 -1.87
N THR A 385 -9.42 -28.14 -0.66
CA THR A 385 -9.04 -26.92 0.06
C THR A 385 -7.74 -27.03 0.87
N CYS A 386 -7.15 -28.22 1.04
CA CYS A 386 -5.95 -28.39 1.88
C CYS A 386 -4.67 -27.78 1.31
N GLU A 387 -4.62 -27.48 0.01
CA GLU A 387 -3.40 -26.98 -0.62
C GLU A 387 -2.99 -25.59 -0.11
N THR A 388 -3.95 -24.80 0.39
CA THR A 388 -3.74 -23.40 0.79
C THR A 388 -4.00 -23.13 2.27
N SER A 389 -4.58 -24.09 2.99
CA SER A 389 -5.11 -23.91 4.35
C SER A 389 -4.15 -24.36 5.46
N ASP A 390 -2.95 -24.82 5.13
CA ASP A 390 -1.97 -25.29 6.09
C ASP A 390 -1.00 -24.16 6.50
N ASN A 391 -1.02 -23.83 7.79
CA ASN A 391 -0.18 -22.80 8.39
C ASN A 391 1.19 -23.34 8.85
N ARG A 392 1.53 -24.59 8.51
CA ARG A 392 2.83 -25.23 8.80
C ARG A 392 3.54 -25.80 7.56
N SER A 393 3.07 -25.49 6.35
CA SER A 393 3.69 -25.95 5.09
C SER A 393 5.14 -25.49 4.89
N SER A 394 5.51 -24.35 5.49
CA SER A 394 6.90 -23.87 5.55
C SER A 394 7.09 -22.90 6.71
N GLY A 395 8.34 -22.61 7.04
CA GLY A 395 8.72 -21.36 7.69
C GLY A 395 8.40 -20.12 6.84
N PHE A 396 8.51 -18.94 7.42
CA PHE A 396 8.21 -17.67 6.74
C PHE A 396 9.29 -17.27 5.72
N ALA A 397 8.89 -17.16 4.45
CA ALA A 397 9.74 -16.71 3.35
C ALA A 397 9.66 -15.19 3.15
N ARG A 398 10.81 -14.54 2.98
CA ARG A 398 10.85 -13.10 2.62
C ARG A 398 10.40 -12.88 1.19
N VAL A 399 9.76 -11.74 0.94
CA VAL A 399 9.24 -11.34 -0.37
C VAL A 399 10.11 -10.23 -0.95
N THR A 400 10.61 -10.41 -2.16
CA THR A 400 11.27 -9.35 -2.92
C THR A 400 10.28 -8.23 -3.21
N GLN A 401 10.71 -6.99 -2.97
CA GLN A 401 9.92 -5.81 -3.28
C GLN A 401 10.55 -5.09 -4.48
N PRO A 402 9.76 -4.36 -5.29
CA PRO A 402 10.32 -3.47 -6.29
C PRO A 402 11.34 -2.52 -5.65
N GLN A 403 12.42 -2.20 -6.36
CA GLN A 403 13.49 -1.32 -5.87
C GLN A 403 13.04 0.16 -5.86
N LEU A 404 12.00 0.45 -5.09
CA LEU A 404 11.36 1.75 -4.91
C LEU A 404 11.10 1.93 -3.42
N SER A 405 11.43 3.11 -2.88
CA SER A 405 11.39 3.39 -1.43
C SER A 405 10.01 3.28 -0.77
N GLY A 406 8.93 3.25 -1.57
CA GLY A 406 7.56 3.12 -1.08
C GLY A 406 6.76 1.99 -1.71
N ALA A 407 7.40 1.07 -2.45
CA ALA A 407 6.69 -0.06 -3.06
C ALA A 407 6.47 -1.18 -2.05
N MET A 408 5.25 -1.72 -2.06
CA MET A 408 4.88 -2.90 -1.27
C MET A 408 3.86 -3.73 -2.05
N LEU A 409 4.26 -4.92 -2.47
CA LEU A 409 3.45 -5.89 -3.18
C LEU A 409 3.40 -7.17 -2.35
N ASN A 410 2.30 -7.34 -1.62
CA ASN A 410 2.12 -8.47 -0.73
C ASN A 410 1.51 -9.68 -1.46
N PRO A 411 2.07 -10.88 -1.30
CA PRO A 411 1.49 -12.10 -1.83
C PRO A 411 0.15 -12.40 -1.14
N ARG A 412 -0.75 -13.09 -1.84
CA ARG A 412 -2.04 -13.53 -1.31
C ARG A 412 -2.12 -15.05 -1.28
N VAL A 413 -2.86 -15.58 -0.33
CA VAL A 413 -3.10 -17.03 -0.20
C VAL A 413 -3.65 -17.60 -1.50
N GLY A 414 -3.07 -18.72 -1.92
CA GLY A 414 -3.34 -19.39 -3.19
C GLY A 414 -2.53 -18.87 -4.37
N TRP A 415 -1.85 -17.72 -4.28
CA TRP A 415 -1.02 -17.23 -5.40
C TRP A 415 0.18 -18.14 -5.65
N GLU A 416 0.49 -18.33 -6.93
CA GLU A 416 1.70 -19.02 -7.33
C GLU A 416 2.86 -18.03 -7.42
N GLU A 417 3.92 -18.33 -6.68
CA GLU A 417 5.10 -17.49 -6.54
C GLU A 417 6.33 -18.23 -7.08
N LEU A 418 7.20 -17.49 -7.75
CA LEU A 418 8.55 -17.91 -8.08
C LEU A 418 9.41 -17.78 -6.81
N VAL A 419 10.11 -18.84 -6.44
CA VAL A 419 10.86 -18.94 -5.19
C VAL A 419 12.31 -19.32 -5.48
N GLY A 420 13.24 -18.53 -4.96
CA GLY A 420 14.67 -18.87 -4.88
C GLY A 420 15.03 -19.31 -3.47
N PHE A 421 16.27 -19.77 -3.29
CA PHE A 421 16.80 -20.15 -1.98
C PHE A 421 18.07 -19.36 -1.68
N SER A 422 18.19 -18.82 -0.46
CA SER A 422 19.33 -17.94 -0.12
C SER A 422 20.58 -18.68 0.34
N ASP A 423 20.44 -19.96 0.67
CA ASP A 423 21.50 -20.85 1.14
C ASP A 423 21.83 -21.92 0.09
N ARG A 424 23.02 -22.54 0.22
CA ARG A 424 23.47 -23.58 -0.73
C ARG A 424 22.66 -24.87 -0.65
N GLY A 425 22.05 -25.16 0.50
CA GLY A 425 21.26 -26.37 0.73
C GLY A 425 19.83 -26.30 0.19
N GLY A 426 19.38 -25.12 -0.25
CA GLY A 426 18.02 -24.94 -0.73
C GLY A 426 16.98 -25.00 0.40
N GLU A 427 17.36 -24.60 1.61
CA GLU A 427 16.53 -24.70 2.81
C GLU A 427 15.79 -23.40 3.14
N ILE A 428 16.30 -22.23 2.76
CA ILE A 428 15.73 -20.93 3.13
C ILE A 428 15.05 -20.29 1.91
N PRO A 429 13.73 -20.41 1.76
CA PRO A 429 13.01 -19.87 0.61
C PRO A 429 12.91 -18.33 0.65
N VAL A 430 13.00 -17.72 -0.53
CA VAL A 430 12.75 -16.30 -0.79
C VAL A 430 11.83 -16.18 -1.99
N ILE A 431 10.70 -15.50 -1.82
CA ILE A 431 9.74 -15.21 -2.89
C ILE A 431 10.36 -14.13 -3.78
N LEU A 432 10.54 -14.45 -5.05
CA LEU A 432 11.15 -13.59 -6.07
C LEU A 432 10.11 -12.80 -6.88
N GLY A 433 8.87 -13.28 -6.93
CA GLY A 433 7.75 -12.61 -7.58
C GLY A 433 6.64 -13.56 -8.00
N ARG A 434 5.55 -13.01 -8.48
CA ARG A 434 4.33 -13.74 -8.81
C ARG A 434 4.33 -14.32 -10.22
N LEU A 435 3.77 -15.52 -10.37
CA LEU A 435 3.45 -16.14 -11.64
C LEU A 435 1.92 -16.27 -11.82
N TYR A 436 1.46 -16.16 -13.07
CA TYR A 436 0.08 -16.49 -13.44
C TYR A 436 0.00 -17.95 -13.90
N ASN A 437 -1.16 -18.58 -13.70
CA ASN A 437 -1.43 -19.96 -14.11
C ASN A 437 -2.88 -20.12 -14.61
N ALA A 438 -3.33 -21.34 -14.88
CA ALA A 438 -4.67 -21.59 -15.40
C ALA A 438 -5.80 -21.21 -14.41
N VAL A 439 -5.55 -21.30 -13.11
CA VAL A 439 -6.52 -20.93 -12.05
C VAL A 439 -6.48 -19.42 -11.82
N GLN A 440 -5.28 -18.84 -11.80
CA GLN A 440 -5.04 -17.41 -11.67
C GLN A 440 -4.53 -16.87 -12.99
N ALA A 441 -5.46 -16.69 -13.92
CA ALA A 441 -5.16 -16.14 -15.22
C ALA A 441 -4.73 -14.66 -15.11
N PRO A 442 -3.95 -14.15 -16.08
CA PRO A 442 -3.67 -12.73 -16.22
C PRO A 442 -4.98 -11.88 -16.21
N PRO A 443 -4.95 -10.66 -15.66
CA PRO A 443 -6.14 -9.83 -15.50
C PRO A 443 -6.70 -9.25 -16.80
N ALA A 444 -5.99 -9.38 -17.91
CA ALA A 444 -6.42 -9.01 -19.26
C ALA A 444 -6.56 -10.26 -20.13
N ALA A 445 -7.48 -10.23 -21.09
CA ALA A 445 -7.69 -11.34 -22.01
C ALA A 445 -6.51 -11.46 -23.00
N LEU A 446 -5.51 -12.27 -22.65
CA LEU A 446 -4.35 -12.55 -23.50
C LEU A 446 -4.62 -13.76 -24.43
N PRO A 447 -4.10 -13.74 -25.68
CA PRO A 447 -3.21 -12.74 -26.27
C PRO A 447 -3.92 -11.53 -26.91
N ALA A 448 -5.26 -11.46 -26.88
CA ALA A 448 -6.03 -10.39 -27.53
C ALA A 448 -5.65 -8.98 -27.02
N LYS A 449 -5.30 -8.85 -25.74
CA LYS A 449 -4.88 -7.60 -25.08
C LYS A 449 -3.36 -7.50 -24.84
N LYS A 450 -2.54 -8.01 -25.77
CA LYS A 450 -1.07 -8.04 -25.65
C LYS A 450 -0.37 -6.68 -25.52
N VAL A 451 -1.04 -5.59 -25.92
CA VAL A 451 -0.54 -4.20 -25.83
C VAL A 451 -1.05 -3.47 -24.57
N GLU A 452 -1.73 -4.17 -23.66
CA GLU A 452 -2.17 -3.59 -22.39
C GLU A 452 -1.21 -3.92 -21.25
N THR A 453 -0.80 -2.89 -20.50
CA THR A 453 -0.11 -3.01 -19.22
C THR A 453 -1.09 -2.71 -18.10
N ARG A 454 -1.13 -3.53 -17.05
CA ARG A 454 -2.00 -3.32 -15.88
C ARG A 454 -1.21 -3.48 -14.58
N LEU A 455 -1.37 -2.50 -13.70
CA LEU A 455 -0.88 -2.54 -12.32
C LEU A 455 -2.05 -2.25 -11.39
N GLY A 456 -2.49 -3.23 -10.61
CA GLY A 456 -3.65 -3.04 -9.76
C GLY A 456 -3.93 -4.22 -8.85
N THR A 457 -4.92 -4.04 -7.99
CA THR A 457 -5.34 -5.04 -7.01
C THR A 457 -6.85 -5.24 -7.07
N ARG A 458 -7.30 -6.43 -6.65
CA ARG A 458 -8.71 -6.67 -6.35
C ARG A 458 -9.00 -6.32 -4.90
N ALA A 459 -10.20 -5.84 -4.64
CA ALA A 459 -10.73 -5.62 -3.30
C ALA A 459 -10.63 -6.91 -2.47
N THR A 460 -10.24 -6.77 -1.22
CA THR A 460 -9.99 -7.88 -0.28
C THR A 460 -10.46 -7.45 1.11
N PRO A 461 -11.04 -8.36 1.91
CA PRO A 461 -11.44 -9.73 1.56
C PRO A 461 -12.77 -9.78 0.75
N GLY A 462 -12.90 -10.77 -0.14
CA GLY A 462 -14.16 -11.15 -0.81
C GLY A 462 -14.71 -10.17 -1.85
N GLY A 463 -13.97 -9.12 -2.20
CA GLY A 463 -14.45 -8.05 -3.07
C GLY A 463 -14.30 -8.36 -4.56
N SER A 464 -15.33 -8.07 -5.35
CA SER A 464 -15.28 -8.16 -6.82
C SER A 464 -14.71 -6.91 -7.49
N GLY A 465 -14.69 -5.78 -6.78
CA GLY A 465 -14.09 -4.53 -7.25
C GLY A 465 -12.57 -4.58 -7.33
N GLY A 466 -11.96 -3.59 -7.98
CA GLY A 466 -10.52 -3.42 -8.04
C GLY A 466 -10.12 -1.95 -8.17
N SER A 467 -8.84 -1.70 -7.93
CA SER A 467 -8.22 -0.40 -8.13
C SER A 467 -6.87 -0.57 -8.81
N GLY A 468 -6.56 0.25 -9.81
CA GLY A 468 -5.32 0.14 -10.56
C GLY A 468 -5.15 1.14 -11.67
N VAL A 469 -3.98 1.06 -12.29
CA VAL A 469 -3.56 1.80 -13.47
C VAL A 469 -3.55 0.84 -14.66
N GLY A 470 -4.18 1.26 -15.75
CA GLY A 470 -4.16 0.56 -17.04
C GLY A 470 -3.55 1.44 -18.11
N ILE A 471 -2.64 0.89 -18.91
CA ILE A 471 -2.02 1.56 -20.05
C ILE A 471 -2.27 0.71 -21.29
N SER A 472 -2.73 1.32 -22.39
CA SER A 472 -2.80 0.68 -23.71
C SER A 472 -1.83 1.39 -24.64
N ASP A 473 -0.95 0.60 -25.26
CA ASP A 473 0.00 1.05 -26.27
C ASP A 473 -0.48 0.71 -27.71
N GLU A 474 -1.79 0.49 -27.87
CA GLU A 474 -2.41 0.28 -29.19
C GLU A 474 -2.32 1.55 -30.02
N ALA A 475 -1.57 1.51 -31.13
CA ALA A 475 -1.34 2.68 -31.97
C ALA A 475 -2.66 3.31 -32.48
N GLY A 476 -2.85 4.61 -32.20
CA GLY A 476 -4.06 5.35 -32.53
C GLY A 476 -5.24 5.13 -31.56
N ASN A 477 -5.05 4.28 -30.55
CA ASN A 477 -6.01 4.00 -29.47
C ASN A 477 -5.28 3.90 -28.12
N GLU A 478 -4.22 4.69 -27.94
CA GLU A 478 -3.44 4.75 -26.73
C GLU A 478 -4.29 5.29 -25.59
N ARG A 479 -4.18 4.68 -24.40
CA ARG A 479 -4.98 5.13 -23.23
C ARG A 479 -4.23 4.94 -21.93
N LEU A 480 -4.45 5.87 -21.00
CA LEU A 480 -4.09 5.76 -19.60
C LEU A 480 -5.38 5.82 -18.77
N GLY A 481 -5.66 4.76 -18.02
CA GLY A 481 -6.81 4.64 -17.12
C GLY A 481 -6.37 4.60 -15.67
N LEU A 482 -7.07 5.34 -14.82
CA LEU A 482 -6.99 5.26 -13.37
C LEU A 482 -8.37 4.86 -12.86
N ASP A 483 -8.52 3.59 -12.50
CA ASP A 483 -9.79 3.03 -12.06
C ASP A 483 -9.70 2.70 -10.57
N THR A 484 -10.73 3.05 -9.81
CA THR A 484 -10.84 2.67 -8.39
C THR A 484 -12.28 2.36 -8.05
N SER A 485 -12.46 1.32 -7.23
CA SER A 485 -13.78 0.97 -6.69
C SER A 485 -14.16 1.77 -5.44
N GLY A 486 -13.19 2.47 -4.84
CA GLY A 486 -13.38 3.32 -3.66
C GLY A 486 -13.02 4.78 -3.92
N ASP A 487 -12.54 5.47 -2.89
CA ASP A 487 -12.12 6.87 -3.00
C ASP A 487 -10.90 7.06 -3.93
N TYR A 488 -10.89 8.16 -4.69
CA TYR A 488 -9.71 8.66 -5.40
C TYR A 488 -9.27 9.99 -4.78
N ARG A 489 -8.01 10.05 -4.30
CA ARG A 489 -7.43 11.26 -3.72
C ARG A 489 -6.19 11.65 -4.52
N GLU A 490 -6.23 12.84 -5.11
CA GLU A 490 -5.09 13.44 -5.81
C GLU A 490 -4.58 14.63 -4.99
N ARG A 491 -3.30 14.60 -4.62
CA ARG A 491 -2.63 15.66 -3.85
C ARG A 491 -1.35 16.07 -4.56
N THR A 492 -1.18 17.36 -4.82
CA THR A 492 0.01 17.95 -5.43
C THR A 492 0.48 19.09 -4.54
N GLU A 493 1.72 19.02 -4.05
CA GLU A 493 2.27 20.04 -3.14
C GLU A 493 2.72 21.32 -3.87
N ASN A 494 2.92 21.24 -5.18
CA ASN A 494 3.34 22.37 -6.00
C ASN A 494 2.40 22.52 -7.22
N ASP A 495 2.94 22.71 -8.41
CA ASP A 495 2.15 23.00 -9.60
C ASP A 495 1.57 21.74 -10.27
N LYS A 496 0.28 21.78 -10.60
CA LYS A 496 -0.37 20.81 -11.49
C LYS A 496 -0.72 21.48 -12.82
N ARG A 497 -0.16 20.97 -13.92
CA ARG A 497 -0.50 21.39 -15.28
C ARG A 497 -1.29 20.28 -15.99
N THR A 498 -2.39 20.64 -16.64
CA THR A 498 -3.19 19.72 -17.46
C THR A 498 -3.42 20.35 -18.82
N GLU A 499 -3.00 19.67 -19.89
CA GLU A 499 -3.17 20.09 -21.27
C GLU A 499 -3.87 18.97 -22.04
N ILE A 500 -4.96 19.30 -22.72
CA ILE A 500 -5.80 18.35 -23.44
C ILE A 500 -6.03 18.94 -24.84
N ALA A 501 -5.42 18.32 -25.85
CA ALA A 501 -5.56 18.77 -27.23
C ALA A 501 -6.93 18.44 -27.84
N GLY A 502 -7.53 17.33 -27.40
CA GLY A 502 -8.86 16.90 -27.79
C GLY A 502 -9.95 17.48 -26.88
N ARG A 503 -10.88 16.62 -26.46
CA ARG A 503 -12.01 16.98 -25.60
C ARG A 503 -11.75 16.59 -24.14
N SER A 504 -12.20 17.43 -23.21
CA SER A 504 -12.29 17.09 -21.78
C SER A 504 -13.76 16.99 -21.38
N GLU A 505 -14.14 15.90 -20.72
CA GLU A 505 -15.46 15.70 -20.14
C GLU A 505 -15.33 15.35 -18.66
N ARG A 506 -16.25 15.89 -17.84
CA ARG A 506 -16.27 15.67 -16.39
C ARG A 506 -17.71 15.48 -15.94
N VAL A 507 -18.03 14.29 -15.46
CA VAL A 507 -19.33 13.96 -14.87
C VAL A 507 -19.14 13.73 -13.38
N VAL A 508 -19.96 14.38 -12.55
CA VAL A 508 -19.96 14.21 -11.10
C VAL A 508 -21.40 13.89 -10.68
N GLY A 509 -21.63 12.69 -10.17
CA GLY A 509 -22.97 12.25 -9.74
C GLY A 509 -23.45 12.90 -8.43
N GLY A 510 -22.53 13.45 -7.64
CA GLY A 510 -22.81 14.17 -6.40
C GLY A 510 -22.40 15.64 -6.45
N ALA A 511 -22.04 16.21 -5.29
CA ALA A 511 -21.61 17.59 -5.18
C ALA A 511 -20.16 17.79 -5.69
N ARG A 512 -19.90 18.96 -6.29
CA ARG A 512 -18.55 19.41 -6.67
C ARG A 512 -18.27 20.77 -6.04
N THR A 513 -17.29 20.82 -5.14
CA THR A 513 -16.75 22.06 -4.59
C THR A 513 -15.44 22.42 -5.30
N VAL A 514 -15.26 23.69 -5.66
CA VAL A 514 -14.02 24.21 -6.22
C VAL A 514 -13.62 25.43 -5.41
N GLU A 515 -12.53 25.33 -4.67
CA GLU A 515 -11.94 26.42 -3.89
C GLU A 515 -10.62 26.86 -4.53
N VAL A 516 -10.49 28.15 -4.83
CA VAL A 516 -9.26 28.75 -5.33
C VAL A 516 -8.95 29.94 -4.42
N LYS A 517 -7.88 29.84 -3.65
CA LYS A 517 -7.58 30.81 -2.57
C LYS A 517 -7.11 32.18 -3.06
N GLU A 518 -6.49 32.21 -4.25
CA GLU A 518 -5.97 33.46 -4.82
C GLU A 518 -6.78 33.87 -6.06
N ARG A 519 -6.45 33.30 -7.22
CA ARG A 519 -6.98 33.77 -8.51
C ARG A 519 -7.40 32.62 -9.41
N ARG A 520 -8.66 32.66 -9.86
CA ARG A 520 -9.17 31.81 -10.95
C ARG A 520 -9.31 32.64 -12.21
N VAL A 521 -8.67 32.21 -13.29
CA VAL A 521 -8.85 32.78 -14.64
C VAL A 521 -9.41 31.70 -15.55
N GLU A 522 -10.54 31.97 -16.18
CA GLU A 522 -11.18 31.08 -17.14
C GLU A 522 -11.34 31.82 -18.47
N LYS A 523 -10.67 31.33 -19.52
CA LYS A 523 -10.75 31.90 -20.87
C LYS A 523 -11.32 30.86 -21.81
N VAL A 524 -12.49 31.15 -22.35
CA VAL A 524 -13.14 30.34 -23.38
C VAL A 524 -13.11 31.14 -24.68
N ALA A 525 -12.41 30.62 -25.70
CA ALA A 525 -12.29 31.32 -26.99
C ALA A 525 -13.57 31.22 -27.82
N GLY A 526 -14.30 30.10 -27.68
CA GLY A 526 -15.61 29.88 -28.29
C GLY A 526 -16.76 30.30 -27.37
N ALA A 527 -17.84 29.52 -27.39
CA ALA A 527 -19.00 29.76 -26.54
C ALA A 527 -18.85 29.11 -25.16
N LEU A 528 -19.38 29.78 -24.13
CA LEU A 528 -19.59 29.22 -22.79
C LEU A 528 -21.09 29.13 -22.52
N SER A 529 -21.59 27.93 -22.25
CA SER A 529 -22.97 27.69 -21.80
C SER A 529 -22.95 27.25 -20.35
N LEU A 530 -23.80 27.87 -19.51
CA LEU A 530 -23.98 27.53 -18.11
C LEU A 530 -25.47 27.36 -17.82
N GLU A 531 -25.88 26.12 -17.57
CA GLU A 531 -27.24 25.79 -17.17
C GLU A 531 -27.27 25.39 -15.69
N VAL A 532 -28.15 26.02 -14.93
CA VAL A 532 -28.34 25.75 -13.49
C VAL A 532 -29.82 25.48 -13.27
N GLY A 533 -30.16 24.24 -12.94
CA GLY A 533 -31.55 23.84 -12.70
C GLY A 533 -32.15 24.35 -11.38
N GLY A 534 -31.31 24.89 -10.48
CA GLY A 534 -31.69 25.45 -9.18
C GLY A 534 -31.24 26.90 -9.01
N GLU A 535 -30.78 27.27 -7.80
CA GLU A 535 -30.26 28.61 -7.53
C GLU A 535 -28.83 28.80 -8.07
N ARG A 536 -28.60 29.92 -8.76
CA ARG A 536 -27.26 30.45 -9.01
C ARG A 536 -27.01 31.66 -8.11
N LYS A 537 -26.23 31.47 -7.03
CA LYS A 537 -25.77 32.57 -6.15
C LYS A 537 -24.36 33.01 -6.52
N VAL A 538 -24.18 34.31 -6.76
CA VAL A 538 -22.88 34.94 -7.01
C VAL A 538 -22.67 36.04 -5.97
N ALA A 539 -21.67 35.87 -5.10
CA ALA A 539 -21.26 36.86 -4.11
C ALA A 539 -19.88 37.39 -4.49
N VAL A 540 -19.74 38.71 -4.58
CA VAL A 540 -18.48 39.40 -4.92
C VAL A 540 -18.32 40.56 -3.95
N ASP A 541 -17.26 40.52 -3.13
CA ASP A 541 -17.04 41.51 -2.07
C ASP A 541 -16.55 42.87 -2.60
N SER A 542 -16.00 42.89 -3.81
CA SER A 542 -15.52 44.08 -4.50
C SER A 542 -16.30 44.27 -5.81
N ASN A 543 -15.61 44.29 -6.95
CA ASN A 543 -16.22 44.65 -8.22
C ASN A 543 -16.74 43.43 -8.99
N TYR A 544 -18.03 43.46 -9.35
CA TYR A 544 -18.61 42.57 -10.35
C TYR A 544 -18.75 43.31 -11.69
N GLY A 545 -17.97 42.91 -12.69
CA GLY A 545 -17.97 43.52 -14.02
C GLY A 545 -18.53 42.59 -15.08
N LEU A 546 -19.47 43.10 -15.89
CA LEU A 546 -19.95 42.43 -17.10
C LEU A 546 -19.69 43.35 -18.30
N LYS A 547 -18.91 42.87 -19.27
CA LYS A 547 -18.70 43.56 -20.55
C LYS A 547 -19.16 42.64 -21.67
N ALA A 548 -20.29 42.97 -22.27
CA ALA A 548 -20.88 42.24 -23.38
C ALA A 548 -21.27 43.20 -24.50
N ALA A 549 -21.28 42.72 -25.74
CA ALA A 549 -21.83 43.48 -26.87
C ALA A 549 -23.36 43.63 -26.77
N SER A 550 -24.02 42.60 -26.24
CA SER A 550 -25.44 42.57 -25.93
C SER A 550 -25.67 41.75 -24.66
N GLU A 551 -26.62 42.20 -23.83
CA GLU A 551 -27.10 41.48 -22.67
C GLU A 551 -28.63 41.39 -22.76
N ALA A 552 -29.16 40.17 -22.65
CA ALA A 552 -30.60 39.92 -22.55
C ALA A 552 -30.88 39.25 -21.21
N ILE A 553 -31.68 39.90 -20.36
CA ILE A 553 -32.12 39.35 -19.08
C ILE A 553 -33.63 39.16 -19.13
N THR A 554 -34.07 37.91 -19.09
CA THR A 554 -35.48 37.53 -18.97
C THR A 554 -35.74 37.02 -17.57
N VAL A 555 -36.66 37.65 -16.84
CA VAL A 555 -37.04 37.25 -15.48
C VAL A 555 -38.52 36.94 -15.47
N GLY A 556 -38.90 35.70 -15.12
CA GLY A 556 -40.30 35.29 -15.05
C GLY A 556 -41.05 35.84 -13.82
N GLY A 557 -40.30 36.25 -12.78
CA GLY A 557 -40.82 36.87 -11.56
C GLY A 557 -40.31 38.30 -11.36
N ALA A 558 -39.93 38.65 -10.13
CA ALA A 558 -39.40 39.98 -9.82
C ALA A 558 -37.90 40.10 -10.09
N ARG A 559 -37.49 41.20 -10.76
CA ARG A 559 -36.09 41.65 -10.79
C ARG A 559 -35.91 42.76 -9.76
N VAL A 560 -35.15 42.48 -8.70
CA VAL A 560 -34.85 43.45 -7.62
C VAL A 560 -33.41 43.93 -7.75
N ILE A 561 -33.20 45.24 -7.82
CA ILE A 561 -31.88 45.87 -7.78
C ILE A 561 -31.87 46.80 -6.55
N ARG A 562 -30.93 46.57 -5.63
CA ARG A 562 -30.69 47.44 -4.47
C ARG A 562 -29.29 48.02 -4.62
N ALA A 563 -29.20 49.33 -4.81
CA ALA A 563 -27.94 50.06 -4.82
C ALA A 563 -27.85 50.87 -3.51
N GLY A 564 -26.75 50.70 -2.76
CA GLY A 564 -26.48 51.50 -1.55
C GLY A 564 -25.94 52.90 -1.85
N GLY A 565 -25.44 53.11 -3.07
CA GLY A 565 -25.07 54.41 -3.61
C GLY A 565 -25.76 54.63 -4.96
N ASP A 566 -25.04 55.16 -5.93
CA ASP A 566 -25.63 55.51 -7.23
C ASP A 566 -26.00 54.30 -8.08
N TYR A 567 -27.16 54.39 -8.74
CA TYR A 567 -27.55 53.52 -9.84
C TYR A 567 -27.55 54.33 -11.14
N LEU A 568 -26.43 54.28 -11.87
CA LEU A 568 -26.23 55.05 -13.11
C LEU A 568 -26.43 54.17 -14.35
N THR A 569 -27.30 54.60 -15.25
CA THR A 569 -27.42 54.03 -16.61
C THR A 569 -26.99 55.08 -17.63
N VAL A 570 -25.91 54.80 -18.38
CA VAL A 570 -25.42 55.68 -19.46
C VAL A 570 -25.68 54.99 -20.79
N THR A 571 -26.58 55.55 -21.59
CA THR A 571 -26.94 55.02 -22.91
C THR A 571 -27.39 56.18 -23.81
N PRO A 572 -27.16 56.11 -25.15
CA PRO A 572 -27.70 57.10 -26.08
C PRO A 572 -29.23 57.15 -26.09
N SER A 573 -29.88 56.03 -25.81
CA SER A 573 -31.34 55.93 -25.68
C SER A 573 -31.70 54.98 -24.56
N PHE A 574 -32.60 55.43 -23.68
CA PHE A 574 -33.15 54.62 -22.60
C PHE A 574 -34.66 54.54 -22.78
N VAL A 575 -35.16 53.34 -23.07
CA VAL A 575 -36.60 53.06 -23.19
C VAL A 575 -37.00 52.11 -22.08
N ARG A 576 -37.91 52.57 -21.21
CA ARG A 576 -38.53 51.75 -20.16
C ARG A 576 -40.01 51.63 -20.42
N MET A 577 -40.45 50.47 -20.88
CA MET A 577 -41.87 50.15 -21.04
C MET A 577 -42.37 49.44 -19.78
N VAL A 578 -43.49 49.92 -19.23
CA VAL A 578 -44.13 49.33 -18.05
C VAL A 578 -45.54 48.93 -18.46
N GLY A 579 -45.84 47.62 -18.41
CA GLY A 579 -47.14 47.09 -18.86
C GLY A 579 -48.30 47.30 -17.87
N GLY A 580 -48.00 47.68 -16.63
CA GLY A 580 -48.99 47.96 -15.58
C GLY A 580 -48.77 49.34 -14.98
N ALA A 581 -48.39 49.41 -13.69
CA ALA A 581 -48.14 50.66 -12.99
C ALA A 581 -46.64 50.91 -12.79
N LYS A 582 -46.21 52.16 -13.00
CA LYS A 582 -44.89 52.67 -12.60
C LYS A 582 -45.08 53.57 -11.39
N GLN A 583 -44.44 53.26 -10.28
CA GLN A 583 -44.39 54.11 -9.09
C GLN A 583 -42.94 54.50 -8.82
N GLU A 584 -42.67 55.80 -8.78
CA GLU A 584 -41.39 56.38 -8.36
C GLU A 584 -41.67 57.24 -7.12
N VAL A 585 -41.06 56.89 -5.99
CA VAL A 585 -41.20 57.63 -4.73
C VAL A 585 -39.81 58.11 -4.36
N GLY A 586 -39.57 59.40 -4.55
CA GLY A 586 -38.32 60.05 -4.20
C GLY A 586 -38.47 60.86 -2.91
N VAL A 587 -37.47 60.79 -2.02
CA VAL A 587 -37.22 61.82 -0.99
C VAL A 587 -36.01 62.60 -1.50
N GLU A 588 -36.19 63.46 -2.51
CA GLU A 588 -35.05 64.01 -3.26
C GLU A 588 -35.31 65.36 -3.96
N HIS A 589 -34.19 66.06 -4.25
CA HIS A 589 -34.10 67.20 -5.16
C HIS A 589 -34.02 66.68 -6.61
N GLN A 590 -35.13 66.79 -7.34
CA GLN A 590 -35.21 66.40 -8.75
C GLN A 590 -34.85 67.57 -9.67
N SER A 591 -33.89 67.39 -10.58
CA SER A 591 -33.55 68.37 -11.61
C SER A 591 -33.75 67.78 -13.01
N VAL A 592 -34.63 68.39 -13.82
CA VAL A 592 -34.87 68.00 -15.21
C VAL A 592 -34.22 69.04 -16.14
N PHE A 593 -33.17 68.64 -16.88
CA PHE A 593 -32.54 69.48 -17.90
C PHE A 593 -32.96 69.03 -19.30
N ALA A 594 -33.74 69.84 -20.01
CA ALA A 594 -34.06 69.62 -21.41
C ALA A 594 -33.32 70.64 -22.29
N LYS A 595 -32.47 70.17 -23.22
CA LYS A 595 -31.81 71.03 -24.23
C LYS A 595 -32.71 71.36 -25.43
N GLY A 596 -33.86 70.69 -25.56
CA GLY A 596 -34.84 70.87 -26.63
C GLY A 596 -36.27 71.06 -26.09
N ALA A 597 -37.29 70.82 -26.93
CA ALA A 597 -38.68 70.91 -26.49
C ALA A 597 -39.00 69.83 -25.45
N SER A 598 -39.60 70.25 -24.33
CA SER A 598 -40.19 69.36 -23.32
C SER A 598 -41.71 69.51 -23.40
N THR A 599 -42.44 68.40 -23.43
CA THR A 599 -43.91 68.40 -23.49
C THR A 599 -44.46 67.45 -22.44
N LEU A 600 -45.25 67.99 -21.51
CA LEU A 600 -46.03 67.21 -20.54
C LEU A 600 -47.49 67.16 -21.04
N LEU A 601 -47.94 66.00 -21.50
CA LEU A 601 -49.33 65.75 -21.88
C LEU A 601 -50.00 64.92 -20.78
N VAL A 602 -51.07 65.44 -20.17
CA VAL A 602 -51.83 64.74 -19.13
C VAL A 602 -53.27 64.59 -19.57
N GLY A 603 -53.74 63.34 -19.67
CA GLY A 603 -55.11 63.00 -20.10
C GLY A 603 -56.17 63.14 -18.99
N GLY A 604 -55.75 63.40 -17.75
CA GLY A 604 -56.62 63.63 -16.59
C GLY A 604 -56.30 64.96 -15.90
N SER A 605 -56.07 64.94 -14.58
CA SER A 605 -55.72 66.13 -13.79
C SER A 605 -54.22 66.25 -13.53
N VAL A 606 -53.68 67.48 -13.61
CA VAL A 606 -52.36 67.84 -13.07
C VAL A 606 -52.58 68.68 -11.80
N SER A 607 -51.91 68.31 -10.71
CA SER A 607 -51.86 69.12 -9.48
C SER A 607 -50.40 69.40 -9.15
N THR A 608 -50.04 70.69 -9.07
CA THR A 608 -48.74 71.14 -8.58
C THR A 608 -48.95 71.75 -7.20
N THR A 609 -48.16 71.33 -6.21
CA THR A 609 -48.20 71.87 -4.84
C THR A 609 -46.78 72.12 -4.39
N ALA A 610 -46.43 73.38 -4.15
CA ALA A 610 -45.12 73.79 -3.65
C ALA A 610 -45.24 74.22 -2.18
N GLY A 611 -44.25 73.85 -1.35
CA GLY A 611 -44.23 74.21 0.07
C GLY A 611 -43.88 75.69 0.32
N PRO A 612 -42.64 76.12 0.01
CA PRO A 612 -42.21 77.50 0.25
C PRO A 612 -42.51 78.47 -0.89
N SER A 613 -42.32 78.06 -2.16
CA SER A 613 -42.61 78.89 -3.34
C SER A 613 -42.64 78.06 -4.62
N GLU A 614 -43.42 78.52 -5.60
CA GLU A 614 -43.35 78.09 -6.99
C GLU A 614 -42.90 79.29 -7.84
N SER A 615 -41.93 79.10 -8.73
CA SER A 615 -41.43 80.15 -9.63
C SER A 615 -41.32 79.61 -11.05
N VAL A 616 -41.97 80.28 -11.99
CA VAL A 616 -41.93 79.96 -13.42
C VAL A 616 -41.23 81.10 -14.16
N GLY A 617 -39.99 80.88 -14.56
CA GLY A 617 -39.22 81.82 -15.37
C GLY A 617 -39.33 81.47 -16.87
N VAL A 618 -39.86 82.38 -17.68
CA VAL A 618 -39.95 82.21 -19.13
C VAL A 618 -39.13 83.32 -19.81
N ALA A 619 -38.10 82.95 -20.58
CA ALA A 619 -37.26 83.92 -21.28
C ALA A 619 -37.93 84.50 -22.53
N GLY A 620 -38.86 83.75 -23.14
CA GLY A 620 -39.65 84.17 -24.30
C GLY A 620 -41.10 84.46 -23.93
N ALA A 621 -42.05 84.02 -24.76
CA ALA A 621 -43.47 84.19 -24.50
C ALA A 621 -44.02 83.10 -23.57
N ALA A 622 -44.74 83.51 -22.52
CA ALA A 622 -45.59 82.63 -21.74
C ALA A 622 -47.04 82.77 -22.24
N ILE A 623 -47.63 81.68 -22.73
CA ILE A 623 -49.03 81.63 -23.19
C ILE A 623 -49.80 80.70 -22.27
N VAL A 624 -50.75 81.26 -21.50
CA VAL A 624 -51.70 80.48 -20.69
C VAL A 624 -53.05 80.51 -21.40
N LYS A 625 -53.49 79.35 -21.90
CA LYS A 625 -54.81 79.20 -22.54
C LYS A 625 -55.70 78.34 -21.66
N VAL A 626 -56.70 78.96 -21.04
CA VAL A 626 -57.72 78.27 -20.24
C VAL A 626 -59.03 78.30 -21.03
N SER A 627 -59.60 77.13 -21.34
CA SER A 627 -60.87 77.06 -22.10
C SER A 627 -62.10 77.09 -21.16
N GLY A 628 -61.91 76.77 -19.88
CA GLY A 628 -62.90 76.90 -18.82
C GLY A 628 -62.63 78.11 -17.92
N ALA A 629 -63.10 78.05 -16.68
CA ALA A 629 -62.84 79.10 -15.69
C ALA A 629 -61.36 79.12 -15.27
N GLN A 630 -60.77 80.31 -15.20
CA GLN A 630 -59.49 80.55 -14.54
C GLN A 630 -59.76 81.33 -13.25
N THR A 631 -59.40 80.75 -12.12
CA THR A 631 -59.48 81.40 -10.80
C THR A 631 -58.06 81.65 -10.29
N ILE A 632 -57.80 82.88 -9.85
CA ILE A 632 -56.58 83.23 -9.12
C ILE A 632 -57.02 83.60 -7.71
N ASP A 633 -56.70 82.75 -6.74
CA ASP A 633 -56.91 83.00 -5.32
C ASP A 633 -55.54 83.26 -4.68
N ALA A 634 -55.30 84.48 -4.23
CA ALA A 634 -54.02 84.92 -3.71
C ALA A 634 -54.21 85.98 -2.63
N GLY A 635 -53.35 85.95 -1.59
CA GLY A 635 -53.32 86.98 -0.56
C GLY A 635 -52.90 88.36 -1.10
N SER A 636 -52.06 88.39 -2.14
CA SER A 636 -51.79 89.58 -2.94
C SER A 636 -51.58 89.21 -4.41
N TYR A 637 -52.06 90.06 -5.31
CA TYR A 637 -51.85 89.92 -6.75
C TYR A 637 -51.20 91.19 -7.29
N GLY A 638 -50.04 91.03 -7.94
CA GLY A 638 -49.31 92.13 -8.57
C GLY A 638 -49.02 91.80 -10.02
N LEU A 639 -49.39 92.72 -10.91
CA LEU A 639 -49.10 92.63 -12.34
C LEU A 639 -48.32 93.88 -12.77
N THR A 640 -47.10 93.68 -13.24
CA THR A 640 -46.25 94.76 -13.78
C THR A 640 -46.07 94.55 -15.28
N VAL A 641 -46.68 95.41 -16.08
CA VAL A 641 -46.55 95.39 -17.54
C VAL A 641 -45.70 96.57 -17.99
N ARG A 642 -44.53 96.30 -18.59
CA ARG A 642 -43.65 97.36 -19.12
C ARG A 642 -44.08 97.86 -20.51
N GLY A 643 -44.91 97.08 -21.21
CA GLY A 643 -45.43 97.40 -22.55
C GLY A 643 -46.93 97.70 -22.53
N LEU A 644 -47.63 97.35 -23.61
CA LEU A 644 -49.08 97.50 -23.70
C LEU A 644 -49.78 96.51 -22.76
N TYR A 645 -50.64 97.03 -21.88
CA TYR A 645 -51.65 96.24 -21.20
C TYR A 645 -52.97 96.38 -21.94
N ALA A 646 -53.48 95.27 -22.49
CA ALA A 646 -54.72 95.23 -23.24
C ALA A 646 -55.59 94.07 -22.75
N GLU A 647 -56.82 94.37 -22.36
CA GLU A 647 -57.81 93.39 -21.98
C GLU A 647 -59.07 93.57 -22.82
N SER A 648 -59.72 92.46 -23.15
CA SER A 648 -60.99 92.44 -23.88
C SER A 648 -61.93 91.47 -23.19
N PHE A 649 -63.15 91.92 -22.90
CA PHE A 649 -64.13 91.17 -22.14
C PHE A 649 -65.47 91.18 -22.86
N GLY A 650 -66.23 90.08 -22.77
CA GLY A 650 -67.66 90.08 -23.14
C GLY A 650 -68.52 90.82 -22.11
N SER A 651 -68.18 90.68 -20.83
CA SER A 651 -68.75 91.43 -19.70
C SER A 651 -67.69 91.58 -18.61
N ARG A 652 -67.59 92.76 -17.98
CA ARG A 652 -66.69 93.01 -16.84
C ARG A 652 -67.52 93.49 -15.66
N SER A 653 -67.37 92.84 -14.52
CA SER A 653 -67.88 93.28 -13.22
C SER A 653 -66.70 93.42 -12.27
N VAL A 654 -66.63 94.54 -11.57
CA VAL A 654 -65.61 94.79 -10.55
C VAL A 654 -66.36 95.15 -9.27
N ALA A 655 -66.11 94.38 -8.21
CA ALA A 655 -66.61 94.64 -6.87
C ALA A 655 -65.41 94.71 -5.93
N ALA A 656 -65.22 95.86 -5.30
CA ALA A 656 -64.18 96.06 -4.29
C ALA A 656 -64.85 96.33 -2.94
N GLY A 657 -64.38 95.66 -1.89
CA GLY A 657 -64.83 95.93 -0.51
C GLY A 657 -64.20 97.19 0.10
N GLY A 658 -63.22 97.79 -0.57
CA GLY A 658 -62.52 99.02 -0.15
C GLY A 658 -62.31 99.97 -1.32
N ASP A 659 -61.39 100.92 -1.18
CA ASP A 659 -61.19 102.00 -2.15
C ASP A 659 -60.68 101.49 -3.51
N VAL A 660 -61.26 102.00 -4.58
CA VAL A 660 -60.74 101.84 -5.95
C VAL A 660 -60.14 103.17 -6.39
N ALA A 661 -58.81 103.19 -6.56
CA ALA A 661 -58.09 104.34 -7.08
C ALA A 661 -57.41 103.97 -8.41
N GLU A 662 -57.86 104.60 -9.49
CA GLU A 662 -57.21 104.47 -10.80
C GLU A 662 -56.64 105.83 -11.21
N SER A 663 -55.38 105.86 -11.64
CA SER A 663 -54.70 107.08 -12.09
C SER A 663 -54.17 106.87 -13.50
N PHE A 664 -54.52 107.78 -14.40
CA PHE A 664 -54.17 107.71 -15.82
C PHE A 664 -53.56 109.05 -16.27
N GLY A 665 -52.56 109.01 -17.16
CA GLY A 665 -52.06 110.23 -17.81
C GLY A 665 -53.10 110.88 -18.75
N LYS A 666 -53.89 110.05 -19.46
CA LYS A 666 -55.07 110.44 -20.24
C LYS A 666 -56.04 109.27 -20.25
N VAL A 667 -57.32 109.54 -19.96
CA VAL A 667 -58.39 108.54 -20.05
C VAL A 667 -59.42 108.97 -21.09
N THR A 668 -60.00 108.01 -21.80
CA THR A 668 -61.14 108.24 -22.69
C THR A 668 -62.11 107.09 -22.50
N THR A 669 -63.26 107.39 -21.88
CA THR A 669 -64.32 106.42 -21.64
C THR A 669 -65.44 106.69 -22.64
N THR A 670 -65.85 105.66 -23.39
CA THR A 670 -66.93 105.78 -24.38
C THR A 670 -67.95 104.68 -24.13
N SER A 671 -69.12 105.03 -23.62
CA SER A 671 -70.27 104.13 -23.56
C SER A 671 -71.13 104.34 -24.79
N ARG A 672 -71.57 103.25 -25.44
CA ARG A 672 -72.55 103.31 -26.54
C ARG A 672 -74.00 103.29 -26.04
N GLY A 673 -74.22 102.89 -24.79
CA GLY A 673 -75.53 102.89 -24.12
C GLY A 673 -75.61 103.95 -23.03
N ALA A 674 -76.53 103.80 -22.09
CA ALA A 674 -76.57 104.63 -20.89
C ALA A 674 -75.29 104.42 -20.05
N ALA A 675 -74.80 105.49 -19.45
CA ALA A 675 -73.72 105.45 -18.48
C ALA A 675 -74.18 106.21 -17.25
N ASP A 676 -74.38 105.49 -16.16
CA ASP A 676 -74.81 106.06 -14.89
C ASP A 676 -73.60 106.18 -13.98
N ILE A 677 -73.40 107.38 -13.43
CA ILE A 677 -72.50 107.62 -12.31
C ILE A 677 -73.42 108.02 -11.16
N ALA A 678 -73.49 107.17 -10.14
CA ALA A 678 -74.35 107.36 -8.97
C ALA A 678 -73.53 107.22 -7.70
N GLY A 679 -73.67 108.19 -6.80
CA GLY A 679 -72.98 108.24 -5.52
C GLY A 679 -73.59 109.32 -4.65
N ALA A 680 -73.42 109.23 -3.33
CA ALA A 680 -73.93 110.25 -2.41
C ALA A 680 -73.31 111.64 -2.68
N GLU A 681 -72.10 111.68 -3.23
CA GLU A 681 -71.41 112.87 -3.72
C GLU A 681 -70.65 112.51 -5.00
N ILE A 682 -70.77 113.32 -6.05
CA ILE A 682 -70.04 113.16 -7.31
C ILE A 682 -69.35 114.48 -7.62
N ALA A 683 -68.02 114.50 -7.51
CA ALA A 683 -67.19 115.63 -7.90
C ALA A 683 -66.52 115.33 -9.25
N VAL A 684 -66.77 116.18 -10.25
CA VAL A 684 -66.04 116.18 -11.53
C VAL A 684 -65.23 117.47 -11.59
N GLU A 685 -63.93 117.36 -11.32
CA GLU A 685 -63.02 118.50 -11.31
C GLU A 685 -62.25 118.57 -12.64
N ALA A 686 -62.28 119.73 -13.29
CA ALA A 686 -61.53 119.99 -14.51
C ALA A 686 -60.73 121.29 -14.37
N ALA A 687 -59.41 121.20 -14.56
CA ALA A 687 -58.50 122.32 -14.26
C ALA A 687 -58.64 123.52 -15.21
N ALA A 688 -59.03 123.29 -16.48
CA ALA A 688 -59.06 124.34 -17.50
C ALA A 688 -60.46 124.57 -18.08
N LYS A 689 -61.16 123.49 -18.42
CA LYS A 689 -62.46 123.56 -19.08
C LYS A 689 -63.20 122.25 -18.90
N LEU A 690 -64.43 122.33 -18.42
CA LEU A 690 -65.40 121.24 -18.49
C LEU A 690 -66.35 121.51 -19.65
N THR A 691 -66.64 120.49 -20.45
CA THR A 691 -67.60 120.61 -21.55
C THR A 691 -68.54 119.41 -21.54
N ILE A 692 -69.81 119.68 -21.28
CA ILE A 692 -70.88 118.69 -21.32
C ILE A 692 -71.71 118.98 -22.57
N LYS A 693 -71.93 117.97 -23.41
CA LYS A 693 -72.68 118.10 -24.66
C LYS A 693 -73.84 117.13 -24.66
N ALA A 694 -75.05 117.62 -24.93
CA ALA A 694 -76.25 116.81 -25.08
C ALA A 694 -77.14 117.39 -26.19
N GLN A 695 -77.42 116.60 -27.23
CA GLN A 695 -78.31 116.92 -28.38
C GLN A 695 -78.34 118.40 -28.81
N GLY A 696 -77.16 118.96 -29.13
CA GLY A 696 -77.04 120.32 -29.66
C GLY A 696 -76.95 121.42 -28.60
N VAL A 697 -77.13 121.10 -27.31
CA VAL A 697 -76.82 121.99 -26.19
C VAL A 697 -75.42 121.67 -25.68
N THR A 698 -74.61 122.70 -25.53
CA THR A 698 -73.29 122.57 -24.89
C THR A 698 -73.24 123.46 -23.66
N ILE A 699 -72.90 122.86 -22.52
CA ILE A 699 -72.53 123.55 -21.30
C ILE A 699 -71.01 123.54 -21.24
N THR A 700 -70.41 124.72 -21.36
CA THR A 700 -68.98 124.89 -21.15
C THR A 700 -68.76 125.67 -19.88
N MET A 701 -67.99 125.10 -18.96
CA MET A 701 -67.57 125.78 -17.74
C MET A 701 -66.06 126.04 -17.81
N THR A 702 -65.68 127.29 -17.62
CA THR A 702 -64.28 127.74 -17.48
C THR A 702 -64.13 128.58 -16.22
N PRO A 703 -62.91 128.78 -15.70
CA PRO A 703 -62.69 129.62 -14.52
C PRO A 703 -63.14 131.05 -14.82
N GLY A 704 -64.32 131.44 -14.32
CA GLY A 704 -64.90 132.77 -14.48
C GLY A 704 -66.07 132.89 -15.47
N SER A 705 -66.46 131.82 -16.19
CA SER A 705 -67.70 131.86 -17.00
C SER A 705 -68.32 130.49 -17.21
N ILE A 706 -69.65 130.48 -17.18
CA ILE A 706 -70.48 129.35 -17.64
C ILE A 706 -71.18 129.83 -18.90
N THR A 707 -70.84 129.22 -20.03
CA THR A 707 -71.45 129.54 -21.31
C THR A 707 -72.34 128.38 -21.73
N ILE A 708 -73.63 128.67 -21.85
CA ILE A 708 -74.63 127.77 -22.42
C ILE A 708 -74.96 128.30 -23.82
N SER A 709 -74.82 127.45 -24.83
CA SER A 709 -75.03 127.84 -26.24
C SER A 709 -76.04 126.91 -26.91
N GLY A 710 -77.17 127.46 -27.39
CA GLY A 710 -78.26 126.74 -28.07
C GLY A 710 -79.62 127.47 -28.01
N LYS A 711 -80.56 127.15 -28.91
CA LYS A 711 -81.91 127.75 -28.97
C LYS A 711 -82.79 127.22 -27.82
N LEU A 712 -83.26 128.11 -26.94
CA LEU A 712 -84.19 127.80 -25.84
C LEU A 712 -85.56 128.45 -26.17
N GLU A 713 -86.52 127.72 -26.74
CA GLU A 713 -87.90 128.20 -27.01
C GLU A 713 -88.93 127.54 -26.06
N GLY A 714 -89.72 128.35 -25.36
CA GLY A 714 -90.91 127.96 -24.57
C GLY A 714 -91.56 129.16 -23.82
N PRO A 715 -92.90 129.23 -23.65
CA PRO A 715 -93.65 130.46 -23.31
C PRO A 715 -93.66 130.83 -21.81
N THR A 716 -93.84 132.14 -21.57
CA THR A 716 -93.87 132.87 -20.29
C THR A 716 -94.95 132.42 -19.29
N SER A 717 -94.59 132.42 -18.00
CA SER A 717 -95.45 132.93 -16.91
C SER A 717 -94.61 133.43 -15.72
N SER A 718 -94.65 134.76 -15.52
CA SER A 718 -94.61 135.54 -14.26
C SER A 718 -93.53 135.23 -13.20
N VAL A 719 -92.56 136.13 -12.95
CA VAL A 719 -92.57 137.21 -11.91
C VAL A 719 -92.25 136.61 -10.53
N GLU A 720 -91.24 137.07 -9.79
CA GLU A 720 -91.32 138.33 -9.03
C GLU A 720 -89.94 138.86 -8.56
N GLU A 721 -89.88 140.18 -8.48
CA GLU A 721 -88.77 141.00 -8.02
C GLU A 721 -88.42 140.73 -6.54
N GLY A 722 -87.12 140.72 -6.26
CA GLY A 722 -86.57 140.85 -4.91
C GLY A 722 -85.18 141.43 -5.01
N VAL A 723 -85.08 142.75 -4.81
CA VAL A 723 -83.80 143.48 -4.74
C VAL A 723 -82.97 142.93 -3.58
N HIS A 724 -81.78 142.43 -3.86
CA HIS A 724 -80.66 142.42 -2.92
C HIS A 724 -79.38 142.79 -3.68
N HIS A 725 -78.84 143.97 -3.40
CA HIS A 725 -77.40 144.21 -3.54
C HIS A 725 -76.67 143.47 -2.42
N TYR A 726 -75.56 142.80 -2.72
CA TYR A 726 -74.23 142.98 -2.11
C TYR A 726 -73.22 142.00 -2.75
N GLY A 727 -72.02 142.51 -3.09
CA GLY A 727 -70.75 141.77 -3.05
C GLY A 727 -70.38 140.91 -4.24
#